data_AF-A0A978U217-F1
#
_entry.id   AF-A0A978U217-F1
#
_cell.length_a   1.000
_cell.length_b   1.000
_cell.length_c   1.000
_cell.angle_alpha   90.00
_cell.angle_beta   90.00
_cell.angle_gamma   90.00
#
_symmetry.space_group_name_H-M   'P 1'
#
loop_
_entity.id
_entity.type
_entity.pdbx_description
1 polymer ?
#
loop_
_entity_poly.entity_id
_entity_poly.type
_entity_poly.pdbx_seq_one_letter_code
_entity_poly.pdbx_strand_id
1 'polypeptide(L)'
;MVCSPPIGPEIVRGSITRDRWVVTLRFSYASEVPCNQRSHFYLKVDWQPDRGNRDIELTFRPQTATSGQIVFNDANGPNTRRFSGDVEQLVAIYGRTQSAQGAEDITLEVRIDDEVRHRIPLAVRPVPSPVPAATAFERLRQEMAIAALATRPTDAAQQRIWDRYTQIYDDARAIANKLGSVTLPIPVVPTIQGTLIERSLNGAEIIEHLRSHRSANGVANRKAKNRTDAFDPFKGHWRGDWRQANDCGIPVNTCQDHLWGATTPLSTNRDIYVQQVELGADSRPYTDVTPTRTCTAITDVGRDSTIQAINAINIKTGVIVGAVGVRSTADADGIWSQRPHVGFYVNPGTLLWVAEENRSSDGNTITYSIFYELREGDPVNQRLYTILAFDGSWHRTAQTFTPNSTAKAGQYLKIMTEAEHQLERQFHRDRQLQPDHIQDLFYRRQLEAMSSELVEEFISHAADSGAVRDYLNQLLNFVRQQEALRDAPIGDRERITFIMGDVRRNVQQHDVFYIHANDYFSINPAGTVVTHLRTLVDVRDYLSNNSTNNGLPWGEVNIVVHANEEGGMSIPVRPGGREVTPDHLEKAVSDGEFRSLSNSKMDVRTEIRIRGCALGQSQRMLHQLSVAFGNDDLQRPIVRAPIHLQGYSGPQGNGPIVSVDEFPVEFWFVGWAGSAAAQPNQATLIAAFRAKYGDLDFDWAAALQRQIPNITLAEPDRSSFSYTYSYTYDPSDPPNIGTSSADRLAWLQANSDGDFDADLARSGRTASDYQWSFTSSTTTESNGQKTLHLIASGIRTILRLQRNVRGRLIPQFNIDTTLQATLTARTVSQALRDTFAANNMPLSERAEISILDINRRWMIQDPIYIRTFIINFINNQLSVSLEQDFLPTEPVVRIHPPATDLRHFGEEVPARPADHPLGENVQP
;
A
#
# COMPACT_ATOMS: atom_id res chain seq x y z
N MET A 1 10.77 -22.58 -27.03
CA MET A 1 9.59 -22.55 -27.88
C MET A 1 8.77 -21.42 -27.33
N VAL A 2 9.07 -20.22 -27.83
CA VAL A 2 8.04 -19.19 -27.87
C VAL A 2 6.96 -19.79 -28.77
N CYS A 3 5.69 -19.54 -28.48
CA CYS A 3 4.64 -19.57 -29.49
C CYS A 3 5.02 -18.62 -30.63
N SER A 4 6.01 -18.98 -31.42
CA SER A 4 6.14 -18.47 -32.77
C SER A 4 4.78 -18.70 -33.39
N PRO A 5 4.25 -17.76 -34.19
CA PRO A 5 3.17 -18.12 -35.09
C PRO A 5 3.57 -19.47 -35.69
N PRO A 6 2.72 -20.51 -35.62
CA PRO A 6 3.08 -21.70 -36.34
C PRO A 6 3.21 -21.24 -37.79
N ILE A 7 4.46 -21.12 -38.26
CA ILE A 7 4.91 -21.98 -39.35
C ILE A 7 4.25 -23.31 -39.00
N GLY A 8 3.15 -23.60 -39.70
CA GLY A 8 2.23 -24.69 -39.35
C GLY A 8 2.98 -26.00 -39.13
N PRO A 9 2.31 -27.06 -38.63
CA PRO A 9 2.96 -28.33 -38.36
C PRO A 9 3.96 -28.63 -39.48
N GLU A 10 5.23 -28.81 -39.10
CA GLU A 10 6.30 -29.18 -40.02
C GLU A 10 5.96 -30.59 -40.50
N ILE A 11 5.03 -30.66 -41.45
CA ILE A 11 4.79 -31.87 -42.21
C ILE A 11 5.94 -31.88 -43.21
N VAL A 12 7.10 -32.41 -42.82
CA VAL A 12 8.02 -32.98 -43.81
C VAL A 12 7.32 -34.20 -44.40
N ARG A 13 6.38 -33.99 -45.32
CA ARG A 13 5.91 -35.05 -46.21
C ARG A 13 6.79 -35.02 -47.44
N GLY A 14 7.99 -35.57 -47.25
CA GLY A 14 8.95 -35.87 -48.30
C GLY A 14 10.03 -34.81 -48.45
N SER A 15 11.25 -35.17 -48.07
CA SER A 15 12.42 -34.70 -48.78
C SER A 15 12.41 -35.32 -50.17
N ILE A 16 12.29 -34.51 -51.23
CA ILE A 16 12.58 -34.99 -52.59
C ILE A 16 14.12 -35.07 -52.69
N THR A 17 14.68 -36.14 -52.15
CA THR A 17 16.10 -36.48 -52.33
C THR A 17 16.13 -37.76 -53.15
N ARG A 18 16.47 -37.64 -54.42
CA ARG A 18 16.87 -38.78 -55.26
C ARG A 18 18.16 -38.41 -55.97
N ASP A 19 19.07 -39.37 -56.05
CA ASP A 19 20.50 -39.36 -56.42
C ASP A 19 20.89 -38.71 -57.77
N ARG A 20 20.06 -37.84 -58.35
CA ARG A 20 20.33 -37.09 -59.59
C ARG A 20 20.06 -35.59 -59.52
N TRP A 21 19.42 -35.07 -58.46
CA TRP A 21 18.88 -33.70 -58.48
C TRP A 21 19.52 -32.82 -57.39
N VAL A 22 19.91 -31.62 -57.80
CA VAL A 22 20.85 -30.72 -57.12
C VAL A 22 20.14 -29.79 -56.12
N VAL A 23 18.91 -30.10 -55.69
CA VAL A 23 18.08 -29.24 -54.83
C VAL A 23 17.29 -30.05 -53.79
N THR A 24 17.25 -29.54 -52.56
CA THR A 24 16.41 -30.02 -51.47
C THR A 24 15.25 -29.05 -51.28
N LEU A 25 14.03 -29.55 -51.42
CA LEU A 25 12.80 -28.79 -51.17
C LEU A 25 12.14 -29.26 -49.88
N ARG A 26 11.73 -28.30 -49.04
CA ARG A 26 10.88 -28.55 -47.87
C ARG A 26 9.62 -27.69 -47.97
N PHE A 27 8.47 -28.34 -47.88
CA PHE A 27 7.15 -27.70 -47.85
C PHE A 27 6.49 -27.97 -46.51
N SER A 28 5.81 -26.97 -45.96
CA SER A 28 4.88 -27.18 -44.83
C SER A 28 3.57 -26.46 -45.13
N TYR A 29 2.48 -27.22 -45.25
CA TYR A 29 1.18 -26.74 -45.71
C TYR A 29 0.02 -27.44 -44.98
N ALA A 30 -1.12 -26.75 -44.85
CA ALA A 30 -2.37 -27.38 -44.43
C ALA A 30 -3.02 -28.08 -45.63
N SER A 31 -3.51 -29.32 -45.46
CA SER A 31 -4.28 -30.01 -46.49
C SER A 31 -5.61 -29.32 -46.80
N GLU A 32 -6.07 -28.45 -45.90
CA GLU A 32 -7.32 -27.71 -46.02
C GLU A 32 -7.05 -26.19 -45.93
N VAL A 33 -7.49 -25.46 -46.94
CA VAL A 33 -7.41 -24.00 -47.02
C VAL A 33 -8.80 -23.41 -46.73
N PRO A 34 -8.94 -22.41 -45.85
CA PRO A 34 -10.23 -21.82 -45.57
C PRO A 34 -10.78 -21.07 -46.80
N CYS A 35 -12.06 -21.26 -47.10
CA CYS A 35 -12.75 -20.57 -48.19
C CYS A 35 -12.93 -19.09 -47.87
N ASN A 36 -12.68 -18.23 -48.85
CA ASN A 36 -12.72 -16.77 -48.75
C ASN A 36 -11.79 -16.16 -47.69
N GLN A 37 -10.68 -16.85 -47.41
CA GLN A 37 -9.66 -16.35 -46.49
C GLN A 37 -8.25 -16.56 -47.04
N ARG A 38 -7.35 -15.66 -46.63
CA ARG A 38 -5.92 -15.76 -46.87
C ARG A 38 -5.31 -16.77 -45.90
N SER A 39 -4.46 -17.64 -46.44
CA SER A 39 -3.68 -18.64 -45.73
C SER A 39 -2.21 -18.58 -46.21
N HIS A 40 -1.36 -19.42 -45.65
CA HIS A 40 0.07 -19.47 -45.99
C HIS A 40 0.59 -20.91 -45.97
N PHE A 41 1.63 -21.18 -46.75
CA PHE A 41 2.47 -22.37 -46.61
C PHE A 41 3.95 -21.97 -46.58
N TYR A 42 4.80 -22.76 -45.94
CA TYR A 42 6.24 -22.51 -45.89
C TYR A 42 6.97 -23.26 -47.00
N LEU A 43 7.97 -22.60 -47.58
CA LEU A 43 8.83 -23.11 -48.63
C LEU A 43 10.31 -22.86 -48.26
N LYS A 44 11.09 -23.93 -48.19
CA LYS A 44 12.55 -23.88 -48.19
C LYS A 44 13.14 -24.59 -49.40
N VAL A 45 14.10 -23.96 -50.03
CA VAL A 45 14.82 -24.40 -51.23
C VAL A 45 16.30 -24.30 -50.93
N ASP A 46 16.99 -25.43 -50.90
CA ASP A 46 18.44 -25.50 -50.70
C ASP A 46 19.10 -26.19 -51.91
N TRP A 47 19.81 -25.45 -52.74
CA TRP A 47 20.57 -26.00 -53.87
C TRP A 47 21.97 -26.46 -53.44
N GLN A 48 22.49 -27.52 -54.05
CA GLN A 48 23.91 -27.88 -53.87
C GLN A 48 24.81 -26.90 -54.66
N PRO A 49 26.04 -26.66 -54.18
CA PRO A 49 26.99 -25.81 -54.89
C PRO A 49 27.34 -26.41 -56.25
N ASP A 50 27.32 -25.60 -57.31
CA ASP A 50 27.94 -25.81 -58.63
C ASP A 50 27.16 -26.44 -59.81
N ARG A 51 25.81 -26.43 -59.90
CA ARG A 51 25.13 -26.75 -61.19
C ARG A 51 23.83 -25.98 -61.49
N GLY A 52 23.69 -25.56 -62.75
CA GLY A 52 22.41 -25.44 -63.48
C GLY A 52 21.52 -24.21 -63.23
N ASN A 53 20.34 -24.23 -63.85
CA ASN A 53 19.26 -23.25 -63.65
C ASN A 53 18.65 -23.47 -62.25
N ARG A 54 18.62 -22.43 -61.41
CA ARG A 54 18.22 -22.53 -59.99
C ARG A 54 16.78 -22.13 -59.76
N ASP A 55 15.88 -22.52 -60.66
CA ASP A 55 14.47 -22.15 -60.61
C ASP A 55 13.58 -23.33 -60.22
N ILE A 56 12.59 -23.04 -59.38
CA ILE A 56 11.44 -23.92 -59.16
C ILE A 56 10.14 -23.17 -59.47
N GLU A 57 9.15 -23.88 -60.00
CA GLU A 57 7.83 -23.33 -60.29
C GLU A 57 6.76 -24.10 -59.53
N LEU A 58 5.87 -23.38 -58.86
CA LEU A 58 4.75 -23.92 -58.10
C LEU A 58 3.44 -23.53 -58.77
N THR A 59 2.58 -24.51 -59.06
CA THR A 59 1.29 -24.26 -59.73
C THR A 59 0.13 -24.98 -59.04
N PHE A 60 -0.91 -24.24 -58.65
CA PHE A 60 -2.18 -24.82 -58.21
C PHE A 60 -3.04 -25.19 -59.42
N ARG A 61 -3.39 -26.48 -59.52
CA ARG A 61 -4.27 -27.03 -60.54
C ARG A 61 -5.54 -27.61 -59.92
N PRO A 62 -6.73 -27.07 -60.23
CA PRO A 62 -7.97 -27.77 -59.94
C PRO A 62 -8.06 -29.06 -60.78
N GLN A 63 -8.56 -30.15 -60.20
CA GLN A 63 -8.69 -31.43 -60.91
C GLN A 63 -9.83 -31.41 -61.93
N THR A 64 -10.91 -30.67 -61.64
CA THR A 64 -12.05 -30.46 -62.55
C THR A 64 -12.52 -29.00 -62.48
N ALA A 65 -13.40 -28.58 -63.40
CA ALA A 65 -13.94 -27.20 -63.41
C ALA A 65 -14.81 -26.87 -62.18
N THR A 66 -15.30 -27.89 -61.46
CA THR A 66 -16.10 -27.76 -60.23
C THR A 66 -15.27 -27.97 -58.96
N SER A 67 -13.97 -28.22 -59.09
CA SER A 67 -13.07 -28.35 -57.96
C SER A 67 -12.88 -27.02 -57.24
N GLY A 68 -12.40 -27.07 -55.99
CA GLY A 68 -12.01 -25.87 -55.29
C GLY A 68 -10.90 -25.10 -56.02
N GLN A 69 -10.67 -23.85 -55.64
CA GLN A 69 -9.63 -23.01 -56.23
C GLN A 69 -8.75 -22.39 -55.16
N ILE A 70 -7.43 -22.47 -55.37
CA ILE A 70 -6.41 -21.78 -54.56
C ILE A 70 -5.56 -20.92 -55.49
N VAL A 71 -5.28 -19.69 -55.07
CA VAL A 71 -4.39 -18.74 -55.76
C VAL A 71 -3.32 -18.22 -54.81
N PHE A 72 -2.23 -17.68 -55.32
CA PHE A 72 -1.17 -17.05 -54.53
C PHE A 72 -1.55 -15.64 -54.08
N ASN A 73 -1.03 -15.23 -52.92
CA ASN A 73 -1.14 -13.90 -52.31
C ASN A 73 -2.55 -13.49 -51.86
N ASP A 74 -3.49 -13.32 -52.78
CA ASP A 74 -4.82 -12.77 -52.52
C ASP A 74 -5.87 -13.32 -53.49
N ALA A 75 -7.14 -12.95 -53.31
CA ALA A 75 -8.27 -13.46 -54.09
C ALA A 75 -8.15 -13.29 -55.61
N ASN A 76 -7.34 -12.33 -56.08
CA ASN A 76 -7.09 -12.03 -57.49
C ASN A 76 -5.70 -12.46 -57.97
N GLY A 77 -4.90 -13.10 -57.12
CA GLY A 77 -3.54 -13.46 -57.44
C GLY A 77 -3.42 -14.64 -58.42
N PRO A 78 -2.19 -14.91 -58.89
CA PRO A 78 -1.94 -15.94 -59.88
C PRO A 78 -2.06 -17.34 -59.28
N ASN A 79 -2.32 -18.36 -60.10
CA ASN A 79 -2.26 -19.77 -59.67
C ASN A 79 -0.86 -20.37 -59.79
N THR A 80 0.12 -19.64 -60.34
CA THR A 80 1.50 -20.08 -60.56
C THR A 80 2.48 -19.07 -60.00
N ARG A 81 3.57 -19.53 -59.39
CA ARG A 81 4.65 -18.67 -58.87
C ARG A 81 6.01 -19.36 -59.00
N ARG A 82 7.03 -18.61 -59.45
CA ARG A 82 8.43 -19.06 -59.57
C ARG A 82 9.28 -18.56 -58.40
N PHE A 83 10.28 -19.36 -58.05
CA PHE A 83 11.26 -19.07 -57.01
C PHE A 83 12.65 -19.44 -57.53
N SER A 84 13.62 -18.53 -57.34
CA SER A 84 14.99 -18.66 -57.86
C SER A 84 16.02 -18.66 -56.74
N GLY A 85 17.04 -19.51 -56.84
CA GLY A 85 18.11 -19.62 -55.85
C GLY A 85 17.71 -20.35 -54.57
N ASP A 86 18.51 -20.19 -53.53
CA ASP A 86 18.15 -20.65 -52.18
C ASP A 86 17.11 -19.71 -51.60
N VAL A 87 16.00 -20.27 -51.13
CA VAL A 87 14.82 -19.50 -50.71
C VAL A 87 14.29 -20.10 -49.45
N GLU A 88 14.00 -19.26 -48.45
CA GLU A 88 13.33 -19.66 -47.22
C GLU A 88 12.27 -18.61 -46.88
N GLN A 89 10.99 -18.90 -47.16
CA GLN A 89 9.91 -17.93 -46.93
C GLN A 89 8.53 -18.57 -46.74
N LEU A 90 7.62 -17.79 -46.14
CA LEU A 90 6.18 -18.07 -46.14
C LEU A 90 5.54 -17.55 -47.43
N VAL A 91 4.85 -18.43 -48.14
CA VAL A 91 4.15 -18.16 -49.39
C VAL A 91 2.66 -18.02 -49.09
N ALA A 92 2.14 -16.80 -49.30
CA ALA A 92 0.72 -16.52 -49.14
C ALA A 92 -0.13 -17.18 -50.22
N ILE A 93 -1.30 -17.69 -49.82
CA ILE A 93 -2.30 -18.31 -50.69
C ILE A 93 -3.72 -17.92 -50.25
N TYR A 94 -4.72 -18.11 -51.11
CA TYR A 94 -6.10 -17.76 -50.82
C TYR A 94 -7.05 -18.82 -51.38
N GLY A 95 -7.95 -19.35 -50.53
CA GLY A 95 -9.00 -20.29 -50.94
C GLY A 95 -10.16 -19.54 -51.60
N ARG A 96 -10.24 -19.57 -52.93
CA ARG A 96 -11.20 -18.77 -53.70
C ARG A 96 -12.55 -19.46 -53.88
N THR A 97 -12.56 -20.78 -54.04
CA THR A 97 -13.79 -21.56 -54.26
C THR A 97 -13.71 -22.83 -53.46
N GLN A 98 -14.82 -23.19 -52.80
CA GLN A 98 -14.92 -24.35 -51.93
C GLN A 98 -14.80 -25.66 -52.72
N SER A 99 -14.11 -26.65 -52.16
CA SER A 99 -14.06 -28.00 -52.72
C SER A 99 -15.38 -28.75 -52.49
N ALA A 100 -15.78 -29.58 -53.45
CA ALA A 100 -17.02 -30.35 -53.34
C ALA A 100 -16.90 -31.36 -52.17
N GLN A 101 -17.76 -31.22 -51.16
CA GLN A 101 -17.80 -32.08 -49.96
C GLN A 101 -16.43 -32.20 -49.24
N GLY A 102 -15.55 -31.21 -49.47
CA GLY A 102 -14.16 -31.16 -49.04
C GLY A 102 -13.32 -32.39 -49.40
N ALA A 103 -13.49 -32.87 -50.62
CA ALA A 103 -12.50 -33.70 -51.30
C ALA A 103 -11.21 -32.88 -51.57
N GLU A 104 -10.05 -33.55 -51.55
CA GLU A 104 -8.76 -32.97 -51.97
C GLU A 104 -8.68 -32.87 -53.51
N ASP A 105 -9.50 -31.98 -54.06
CA ASP A 105 -9.75 -31.83 -55.50
C ASP A 105 -8.85 -30.79 -56.18
N ILE A 106 -7.83 -30.28 -55.47
CA ILE A 106 -6.83 -29.32 -55.96
C ILE A 106 -5.44 -29.95 -55.82
N THR A 107 -4.55 -29.70 -56.77
CA THR A 107 -3.17 -30.21 -56.75
C THR A 107 -2.17 -29.07 -56.90
N LEU A 108 -1.25 -28.95 -55.95
CA LEU A 108 -0.05 -28.12 -56.10
C LEU A 108 1.04 -28.94 -56.81
N GLU A 109 1.35 -28.57 -58.04
CA GLU A 109 2.45 -29.12 -58.82
C GLU A 109 3.76 -28.39 -58.51
N VAL A 110 4.82 -29.16 -58.23
CA VAL A 110 6.18 -28.64 -58.05
C VAL A 110 6.98 -29.00 -59.30
N ARG A 111 7.45 -28.01 -60.05
CA ARG A 111 8.31 -28.19 -61.23
C ARG A 111 9.74 -27.75 -60.96
N ILE A 112 10.69 -28.53 -61.44
CA ILE A 112 12.14 -28.25 -61.39
C ILE A 112 12.70 -28.61 -62.76
N ASP A 113 13.41 -27.68 -63.39
CA ASP A 113 13.88 -27.79 -64.78
C ASP A 113 12.73 -28.14 -65.75
N ASP A 114 11.61 -27.42 -65.64
CA ASP A 114 10.41 -27.60 -66.45
C ASP A 114 9.74 -29.00 -66.39
N GLU A 115 10.12 -29.88 -65.48
CA GLU A 115 9.47 -31.18 -65.26
C GLU A 115 8.71 -31.22 -63.93
N VAL A 116 7.48 -31.76 -63.92
CA VAL A 116 6.69 -31.94 -62.69
C VAL A 116 7.34 -33.03 -61.83
N ARG A 117 7.87 -32.64 -60.67
CA ARG A 117 8.59 -33.52 -59.75
C ARG A 117 7.71 -34.05 -58.62
N HIS A 118 6.72 -33.27 -58.21
CA HIS A 118 5.84 -33.65 -57.12
C HIS A 118 4.44 -33.03 -57.26
N ARG A 119 3.47 -33.66 -56.61
CA ARG A 119 2.06 -33.27 -56.62
C ARG A 119 1.52 -33.36 -55.19
N ILE A 120 1.01 -32.24 -54.69
CA ILE A 120 0.48 -32.11 -53.33
C ILE A 120 -1.05 -31.92 -53.43
N PRO A 121 -1.87 -32.86 -52.93
CA PRO A 121 -3.32 -32.71 -52.92
C PRO A 121 -3.78 -31.74 -51.81
N LEU A 122 -4.78 -30.91 -52.10
CA LEU A 122 -5.33 -29.85 -51.23
C LEU A 122 -6.85 -29.73 -51.41
N ALA A 123 -7.56 -29.23 -50.38
CA ALA A 123 -8.99 -28.92 -50.40
C ALA A 123 -9.29 -27.51 -49.86
N VAL A 124 -10.46 -26.94 -50.18
CA VAL A 124 -10.96 -25.68 -49.62
C VAL A 124 -12.24 -25.92 -48.80
N ARG A 125 -12.29 -25.45 -47.53
CA ARG A 125 -13.37 -25.75 -46.56
C ARG A 125 -14.14 -24.50 -46.06
N PRO A 126 -15.42 -24.64 -45.65
CA PRO A 126 -16.20 -23.58 -45.00
C PRO A 126 -15.89 -23.46 -43.49
N VAL A 127 -16.09 -22.28 -42.91
CA VAL A 127 -15.92 -21.99 -41.46
C VAL A 127 -17.28 -22.09 -40.73
N PRO A 128 -17.38 -22.68 -39.51
CA PRO A 128 -18.64 -22.72 -38.73
C PRO A 128 -19.15 -21.31 -38.37
N SER A 129 -20.48 -21.08 -38.38
CA SER A 129 -21.08 -19.77 -38.11
C SER A 129 -20.96 -19.35 -36.62
N PRO A 130 -20.23 -18.28 -36.28
CA PRO A 130 -20.05 -17.81 -34.89
C PRO A 130 -21.30 -17.10 -34.33
N VAL A 131 -21.56 -17.21 -33.02
CA VAL A 131 -22.41 -16.23 -32.31
C VAL A 131 -21.66 -14.89 -32.33
N PRO A 132 -22.28 -13.77 -32.74
CA PRO A 132 -21.60 -12.48 -32.78
C PRO A 132 -21.02 -12.13 -31.39
N ALA A 133 -19.75 -11.71 -31.35
CA ALA A 133 -19.02 -11.48 -30.10
C ALA A 133 -19.75 -10.52 -29.14
N ALA A 134 -20.33 -9.44 -29.66
CA ALA A 134 -21.12 -8.49 -28.86
C ALA A 134 -22.32 -9.16 -28.14
N THR A 135 -23.00 -10.09 -28.82
CA THR A 135 -24.12 -10.84 -28.23
C THR A 135 -23.62 -11.88 -27.23
N ALA A 136 -22.47 -12.51 -27.50
CA ALA A 136 -21.84 -13.47 -26.60
C ALA A 136 -21.48 -12.81 -25.25
N PHE A 137 -20.81 -11.66 -25.30
CA PHE A 137 -20.40 -10.94 -24.09
C PHE A 137 -21.58 -10.45 -23.27
N GLU A 138 -22.61 -9.91 -23.91
CA GLU A 138 -23.77 -9.42 -23.16
C GLU A 138 -24.47 -10.55 -22.40
N ARG A 139 -24.55 -11.75 -22.99
CA ARG A 139 -25.11 -12.94 -22.32
C ARG A 139 -24.25 -13.38 -21.14
N LEU A 140 -22.94 -13.48 -21.32
CA LEU A 140 -22.02 -13.87 -20.25
C LEU A 140 -22.00 -12.81 -19.13
N ARG A 141 -22.04 -11.52 -19.47
CA ARG A 141 -22.10 -10.41 -18.51
C ARG A 141 -23.35 -10.47 -17.64
N GLN A 142 -24.51 -10.77 -18.24
CA GLN A 142 -25.76 -10.97 -17.49
C GLN A 142 -25.68 -12.19 -16.56
N GLU A 143 -25.10 -13.29 -17.04
CA GLU A 143 -24.90 -14.49 -16.22
C GLU A 143 -23.98 -14.21 -15.01
N MET A 144 -22.84 -13.52 -15.21
CA MET A 144 -21.91 -13.13 -14.14
C MET A 144 -22.56 -12.21 -13.11
N ALA A 145 -23.38 -11.25 -13.57
CA ALA A 145 -24.11 -10.36 -12.70
C ALA A 145 -25.02 -11.12 -11.72
N ILE A 146 -25.64 -12.20 -12.18
CA ILE A 146 -26.51 -13.07 -11.38
C ILE A 146 -25.68 -13.99 -10.48
N ALA A 147 -24.66 -14.66 -11.04
CA ALA A 147 -23.83 -15.62 -10.32
C ALA A 147 -23.07 -15.00 -9.13
N ALA A 148 -22.63 -13.74 -9.26
CA ALA A 148 -21.89 -13.02 -8.23
C ALA A 148 -22.79 -12.34 -7.17
N LEU A 149 -24.12 -12.46 -7.26
CA LEU A 149 -25.03 -11.85 -6.27
C LEU A 149 -24.78 -12.41 -4.87
N ALA A 150 -24.78 -11.53 -3.87
CA ALA A 150 -24.64 -11.92 -2.47
C ALA A 150 -25.83 -12.75 -1.96
N THR A 151 -27.03 -12.48 -2.48
CA THR A 151 -28.28 -13.14 -2.10
C THR A 151 -28.90 -13.86 -3.28
N ARG A 152 -29.60 -14.96 -3.00
CA ARG A 152 -30.34 -15.73 -4.01
C ARG A 152 -31.47 -14.86 -4.59
N PRO A 153 -31.57 -14.70 -5.92
CA PRO A 153 -32.61 -13.88 -6.55
C PRO A 153 -34.01 -14.50 -6.39
N THR A 154 -35.07 -13.73 -6.64
CA THR A 154 -36.47 -14.21 -6.58
C THR A 154 -37.00 -14.69 -7.92
N ASP A 155 -36.45 -14.19 -9.05
CA ASP A 155 -36.80 -14.63 -10.39
C ASP A 155 -36.36 -16.07 -10.65
N ALA A 156 -37.25 -16.91 -11.18
CA ALA A 156 -37.01 -18.34 -11.33
C ALA A 156 -35.89 -18.67 -12.34
N ALA A 157 -35.69 -17.86 -13.38
CA ALA A 157 -34.62 -18.09 -14.34
C ALA A 157 -33.26 -17.67 -13.77
N GLN A 158 -33.21 -16.52 -13.08
CA GLN A 158 -32.01 -16.06 -12.37
C GLN A 158 -31.64 -17.00 -11.21
N GLN A 159 -32.62 -17.57 -10.51
CA GLN A 159 -32.41 -18.55 -9.45
C GLN A 159 -31.63 -19.76 -9.95
N ARG A 160 -32.02 -20.35 -11.09
CA ARG A 160 -31.34 -21.52 -11.63
C ARG A 160 -29.87 -21.24 -11.96
N ILE A 161 -29.57 -20.05 -12.50
CA ILE A 161 -28.20 -19.60 -12.74
C ILE A 161 -27.42 -19.51 -11.43
N TRP A 162 -27.96 -18.78 -10.45
CA TRP A 162 -27.33 -18.60 -9.13
C TRP A 162 -27.11 -19.93 -8.40
N ASP A 163 -28.09 -20.82 -8.46
CA ASP A 163 -28.06 -22.15 -7.83
C ASP A 163 -26.98 -23.02 -8.47
N ARG A 164 -26.79 -22.95 -9.79
CA ARG A 164 -25.74 -23.70 -10.49
C ARG A 164 -24.34 -23.31 -10.02
N TYR A 165 -24.02 -22.01 -9.94
CA TYR A 165 -22.72 -21.56 -9.45
C TYR A 165 -22.52 -21.88 -7.97
N THR A 166 -23.58 -21.75 -7.17
CA THR A 166 -23.56 -22.13 -5.74
C THR A 166 -23.25 -23.61 -5.58
N GLN A 167 -23.87 -24.47 -6.40
CA GLN A 167 -23.62 -25.90 -6.38
C GLN A 167 -22.17 -26.24 -6.76
N ILE A 168 -21.55 -25.52 -7.71
CA ILE A 168 -20.12 -25.73 -8.05
C ILE A 168 -19.25 -25.43 -6.83
N TYR A 169 -19.53 -24.33 -6.11
CA TYR A 169 -18.83 -24.02 -4.87
C TYR A 169 -19.03 -25.10 -3.79
N ASP A 170 -20.24 -25.66 -3.66
CA ASP A 170 -20.54 -26.71 -2.68
C ASP A 170 -19.81 -28.01 -3.02
N ASP A 171 -19.84 -28.40 -4.30
CA ASP A 171 -19.12 -29.56 -4.82
C ASP A 171 -17.60 -29.39 -4.61
N ALA A 172 -17.04 -28.21 -4.88
CA ALA A 172 -15.63 -27.90 -4.63
C ALA A 172 -15.23 -28.10 -3.16
N ARG A 173 -16.06 -27.64 -2.22
CA ARG A 173 -15.84 -27.85 -0.79
C ARG A 173 -15.90 -29.33 -0.41
N ALA A 174 -16.83 -30.08 -0.98
CA ALA A 174 -16.95 -31.52 -0.74
C ALA A 174 -15.75 -32.29 -1.30
N ILE A 175 -15.27 -31.93 -2.50
CA ILE A 175 -14.07 -32.46 -3.14
C ILE A 175 -12.84 -32.21 -2.27
N ALA A 176 -12.69 -31.02 -1.68
CA ALA A 176 -11.56 -30.69 -0.80
C ALA A 176 -11.38 -31.69 0.36
N ASN A 177 -12.47 -32.25 0.88
CA ASN A 177 -12.41 -33.27 1.94
C ASN A 177 -11.91 -34.63 1.45
N LYS A 178 -11.99 -34.90 0.14
CA LYS A 178 -11.52 -36.13 -0.48
C LYS A 178 -10.10 -36.01 -1.04
N LEU A 179 -9.66 -34.80 -1.40
CA LEU A 179 -8.31 -34.57 -1.93
C LEU A 179 -7.19 -34.95 -0.96
N GLY A 180 -7.40 -34.85 0.36
CA GLY A 180 -6.37 -35.15 1.36
C GLY A 180 -5.85 -36.61 1.35
N SER A 181 -6.59 -37.54 0.73
CA SER A 181 -6.20 -38.95 0.58
C SER A 181 -5.85 -39.33 -0.85
N VAL A 182 -5.69 -38.35 -1.74
CA VAL A 182 -5.53 -38.57 -3.18
C VAL A 182 -4.17 -38.01 -3.63
N THR A 183 -3.45 -38.79 -4.44
CA THR A 183 -2.21 -38.32 -5.08
C THR A 183 -2.55 -37.47 -6.29
N LEU A 184 -2.17 -36.19 -6.27
CA LEU A 184 -2.37 -35.28 -7.40
C LEU A 184 -1.34 -35.57 -8.51
N PRO A 185 -1.74 -35.45 -9.80
CA PRO A 185 -0.79 -35.57 -10.89
C PRO A 185 0.20 -34.39 -10.89
N ILE A 186 1.39 -34.59 -11.47
CA ILE A 186 2.44 -33.57 -11.58
C ILE A 186 2.32 -32.90 -12.96
N PRO A 187 1.89 -31.62 -13.04
CA PRO A 187 1.89 -30.89 -14.29
C PRO A 187 3.29 -30.70 -14.89
N VAL A 188 3.38 -30.91 -16.21
CA VAL A 188 4.58 -30.62 -17.01
C VAL A 188 4.35 -29.32 -17.76
N VAL A 189 5.04 -28.26 -17.36
CA VAL A 189 4.93 -26.92 -17.92
C VAL A 189 5.83 -26.78 -19.15
N PRO A 190 5.31 -26.46 -20.34
CA PRO A 190 6.12 -26.01 -21.45
C PRO A 190 6.59 -24.58 -21.20
N THR A 191 7.90 -24.35 -21.09
CA THR A 191 8.43 -23.00 -20.90
C THR A 191 8.50 -22.25 -22.22
N ILE A 192 8.47 -20.92 -22.14
CA ILE A 192 8.74 -20.04 -23.29
C ILE A 192 10.12 -20.30 -23.93
N GLN A 193 11.08 -20.86 -23.19
CA GLN A 193 12.40 -21.26 -23.70
C GLN A 193 12.36 -22.63 -24.40
N GLY A 194 11.28 -23.39 -24.28
CA GLY A 194 11.05 -24.67 -24.97
C GLY A 194 11.51 -25.88 -24.19
N THR A 195 11.84 -25.68 -22.92
CA THR A 195 12.07 -26.78 -21.98
C THR A 195 10.76 -27.22 -21.38
N LEU A 196 10.70 -28.47 -20.93
CA LEU A 196 9.59 -29.00 -20.15
C LEU A 196 10.03 -29.08 -18.71
N ILE A 197 9.25 -28.50 -17.80
CA ILE A 197 9.56 -28.47 -16.37
C ILE A 197 8.40 -29.06 -15.59
N GLU A 198 8.68 -30.05 -14.76
CA GLU A 198 7.71 -30.57 -13.79
C GLU A 198 7.47 -29.56 -12.67
N ARG A 199 6.20 -29.28 -12.39
CA ARG A 199 5.78 -28.42 -11.29
C ARG A 199 4.72 -29.10 -10.45
N SER A 200 4.97 -29.20 -9.16
CA SER A 200 4.03 -29.79 -8.22
C SER A 200 2.89 -28.84 -7.89
N LEU A 201 1.69 -29.38 -7.74
CA LEU A 201 0.54 -28.66 -7.18
C LEU A 201 0.59 -28.68 -5.66
N ASN A 202 0.35 -27.53 -5.02
CA ASN A 202 0.27 -27.45 -3.56
C ASN A 202 -1.09 -27.94 -3.06
N GLY A 203 -1.20 -29.26 -2.82
CA GLY A 203 -2.45 -29.88 -2.37
C GLY A 203 -3.03 -29.29 -1.07
N ALA A 204 -2.18 -28.88 -0.13
CA ALA A 204 -2.62 -28.29 1.13
C ALA A 204 -3.27 -26.92 0.91
N GLU A 205 -2.64 -26.07 0.09
CA GLU A 205 -3.17 -24.76 -0.27
C GLU A 205 -4.48 -24.87 -1.07
N ILE A 206 -4.57 -25.81 -2.02
CA ILE A 206 -5.82 -26.11 -2.75
C ILE A 206 -6.92 -26.46 -1.74
N ILE A 207 -6.67 -27.39 -0.83
CA ILE A 207 -7.66 -27.83 0.17
C ILE A 207 -8.12 -26.67 1.06
N GLU A 208 -7.20 -25.83 1.52
CA GLU A 208 -7.52 -24.65 2.33
C GLU A 208 -8.48 -23.69 1.60
N HIS A 209 -8.16 -23.35 0.35
CA HIS A 209 -8.95 -22.39 -0.41
C HIS A 209 -10.30 -22.96 -0.82
N LEU A 210 -10.38 -24.21 -1.28
CA LEU A 210 -11.66 -24.85 -1.61
C LEU A 210 -12.60 -24.95 -0.39
N ARG A 211 -12.05 -25.14 0.82
CA ARG A 211 -12.83 -25.13 2.07
C ARG A 211 -13.37 -23.76 2.43
N SER A 212 -12.77 -22.68 1.93
CA SER A 212 -13.15 -21.31 2.25
C SER A 212 -14.45 -20.82 1.58
N HIS A 213 -15.16 -21.72 0.88
CA HIS A 213 -16.49 -21.60 0.29
C HIS A 213 -17.34 -20.44 0.82
N ARG A 214 -17.74 -19.52 -0.08
CA ARG A 214 -18.83 -18.50 -0.07
C ARG A 214 -19.30 -17.85 1.24
N SER A 215 -18.58 -18.06 2.34
CA SER A 215 -18.76 -17.43 3.63
C SER A 215 -18.01 -16.12 3.58
N ALA A 216 -18.64 -15.04 4.05
CA ALA A 216 -17.95 -13.76 4.20
C ALA A 216 -16.69 -13.87 5.10
N ASN A 217 -16.58 -14.94 5.89
CA ASN A 217 -15.46 -15.21 6.81
C ASN A 217 -14.48 -16.28 6.28
N GLY A 218 -14.69 -16.83 5.07
CA GLY A 218 -13.75 -17.76 4.45
C GLY A 218 -12.41 -17.08 4.11
N VAL A 219 -11.29 -17.82 4.21
CA VAL A 219 -9.93 -17.28 3.94
C VAL A 219 -9.84 -16.57 2.59
N ALA A 220 -10.25 -17.21 1.49
CA ALA A 220 -10.16 -16.60 0.15
C ALA A 220 -11.07 -15.36 0.02
N ASN A 221 -12.30 -15.44 0.51
CA ASN A 221 -13.25 -14.32 0.45
C ASN A 221 -12.79 -13.12 1.28
N ARG A 222 -12.17 -13.34 2.46
CA ARG A 222 -11.58 -12.25 3.26
C ARG A 222 -10.45 -11.56 2.51
N LYS A 223 -9.60 -12.32 1.82
CA LYS A 223 -8.52 -11.77 1.00
C LYS A 223 -9.03 -11.02 -0.23
N ALA A 224 -10.15 -11.47 -0.80
CA ALA A 224 -10.79 -10.88 -1.98
C ALA A 224 -11.67 -9.66 -1.65
N LYS A 225 -12.16 -9.55 -0.40
CA LYS A 225 -13.05 -8.47 0.02
C LYS A 225 -12.37 -7.11 -0.17
N ASN A 226 -13.14 -6.14 -0.67
CA ASN A 226 -12.72 -4.79 -1.02
C ASN A 226 -11.66 -4.71 -2.14
N ARG A 227 -11.30 -5.81 -2.80
CA ARG A 227 -10.32 -5.81 -3.90
C ARG A 227 -10.99 -5.49 -5.23
N THR A 228 -10.80 -4.27 -5.72
CA THR A 228 -11.19 -3.87 -7.08
C THR A 228 -10.17 -4.28 -8.14
N ASP A 229 -8.96 -4.68 -7.71
CA ASP A 229 -7.78 -4.95 -8.54
C ASP A 229 -7.45 -6.45 -8.66
N ALA A 230 -8.37 -7.33 -8.23
CA ALA A 230 -8.09 -8.76 -8.10
C ALA A 230 -7.61 -9.42 -9.40
N PHE A 231 -8.02 -8.88 -10.55
CA PHE A 231 -7.68 -9.39 -11.88
C PHE A 231 -6.64 -8.54 -12.65
N ASP A 232 -6.25 -7.38 -12.12
CA ASP A 232 -5.27 -6.48 -12.77
C ASP A 232 -3.94 -7.16 -13.06
N PRO A 233 -3.42 -8.06 -12.18
CA PRO A 233 -2.23 -8.84 -12.47
C PRO A 233 -2.36 -9.82 -13.63
N PHE A 234 -3.47 -9.88 -14.36
CA PHE A 234 -3.63 -10.71 -15.57
C PHE A 234 -3.92 -9.86 -16.82
N LYS A 235 -4.08 -8.54 -16.69
CA LYS A 235 -4.35 -7.62 -17.81
C LYS A 235 -3.27 -7.68 -18.91
N GLY A 236 -3.74 -7.61 -20.17
CA GLY A 236 -2.96 -7.50 -21.40
C GLY A 236 -3.11 -8.71 -22.33
N HIS A 237 -2.37 -8.69 -23.43
CA HIS A 237 -2.37 -9.77 -24.43
C HIS A 237 -1.33 -10.82 -24.02
N TRP A 238 -1.67 -12.10 -24.06
CA TRP A 238 -0.87 -13.25 -23.60
C TRP A 238 -0.78 -14.29 -24.69
N ARG A 239 0.43 -14.80 -24.96
CA ARG A 239 0.66 -15.82 -25.96
C ARG A 239 1.67 -16.85 -25.49
N GLY A 240 1.36 -18.13 -25.62
CA GLY A 240 2.27 -19.19 -25.22
C GLY A 240 1.66 -20.57 -25.28
N ASP A 241 2.44 -21.55 -24.83
CA ASP A 241 2.12 -22.95 -25.02
C ASP A 241 1.32 -23.49 -23.84
N TRP A 242 0.28 -24.23 -24.16
CA TRP A 242 -0.54 -25.01 -23.23
C TRP A 242 -0.37 -26.49 -23.55
N ARG A 243 -0.21 -27.32 -22.53
CA ARG A 243 -0.03 -28.75 -22.65
C ARG A 243 -1.12 -29.46 -21.87
N GLN A 244 -1.73 -30.44 -22.52
CA GLN A 244 -2.78 -31.26 -21.94
C GLN A 244 -2.57 -32.72 -22.35
N ALA A 245 -2.54 -33.63 -21.38
CA ALA A 245 -2.56 -35.06 -21.69
C ALA A 245 -3.96 -35.50 -22.18
N ASN A 246 -3.98 -36.34 -23.20
CA ASN A 246 -5.21 -36.94 -23.74
C ASN A 246 -5.45 -38.34 -23.14
N ASP A 247 -6.59 -38.92 -23.50
CA ASP A 247 -7.08 -40.21 -23.01
C ASP A 247 -6.16 -41.40 -23.39
N CYS A 248 -5.21 -41.18 -24.31
CA CYS A 248 -4.20 -42.14 -24.74
C CYS A 248 -2.84 -41.97 -24.04
N GLY A 249 -2.74 -41.06 -23.06
CA GLY A 249 -1.48 -40.74 -22.39
C GLY A 249 -0.49 -39.94 -23.25
N ILE A 250 -0.94 -39.42 -24.40
CA ILE A 250 -0.13 -38.60 -25.29
C ILE A 250 -0.45 -37.12 -25.00
N PRO A 251 0.53 -36.29 -24.64
CA PRO A 251 0.32 -34.87 -24.46
C PRO A 251 0.09 -34.16 -25.80
N VAL A 252 -0.94 -33.33 -25.83
CA VAL A 252 -1.23 -32.37 -26.88
C VAL A 252 -0.74 -31.02 -26.40
N ASN A 253 0.10 -30.36 -27.20
CA ASN A 253 0.41 -28.96 -26.98
C ASN A 253 -0.59 -28.12 -27.79
N THR A 254 -1.03 -26.98 -27.30
CA THR A 254 -1.82 -26.01 -28.04
C THR A 254 -1.15 -24.66 -27.87
N CYS A 255 -1.01 -23.91 -28.97
CA CYS A 255 -0.74 -22.49 -28.85
C CYS A 255 -2.00 -21.84 -28.27
N GLN A 256 -1.81 -20.85 -27.41
CA GLN A 256 -2.87 -20.02 -26.86
C GLN A 256 -2.50 -18.56 -27.07
N ASP A 257 -3.51 -17.76 -27.37
CA ASP A 257 -3.38 -16.32 -27.56
C ASP A 257 -4.61 -15.63 -26.96
N HIS A 258 -4.48 -14.87 -25.87
CA HIS A 258 -5.61 -14.33 -25.10
C HIS A 258 -5.40 -12.85 -24.78
N LEU A 259 -6.43 -12.02 -24.93
CA LEU A 259 -6.43 -10.63 -24.50
C LEU A 259 -7.31 -10.45 -23.25
N TRP A 260 -6.69 -10.07 -22.15
CA TRP A 260 -7.35 -9.82 -20.87
C TRP A 260 -7.56 -8.31 -20.70
N GLY A 261 -8.83 -7.91 -20.67
CA GLY A 261 -9.24 -6.53 -20.57
C GLY A 261 -9.00 -5.89 -19.20
N ALA A 262 -9.43 -4.64 -19.07
CA ALA A 262 -9.43 -3.94 -17.79
C ALA A 262 -10.55 -4.45 -16.86
N THR A 263 -10.26 -4.47 -15.56
CA THR A 263 -11.26 -4.73 -14.53
C THR A 263 -12.17 -3.51 -14.41
N THR A 264 -13.48 -3.68 -14.62
CA THR A 264 -14.44 -2.57 -14.64
C THR A 264 -15.67 -2.88 -13.78
N PRO A 265 -16.27 -1.89 -13.11
CA PRO A 265 -17.50 -2.10 -12.35
C PRO A 265 -18.66 -2.41 -13.30
N LEU A 266 -19.50 -3.38 -12.91
CA LEU A 266 -20.71 -3.72 -13.62
C LEU A 266 -21.72 -2.57 -13.47
N SER A 267 -22.23 -2.06 -14.59
CA SER A 267 -23.12 -0.88 -14.59
C SER A 267 -24.40 -1.07 -13.78
N THR A 268 -24.90 -2.31 -13.70
CA THR A 268 -26.12 -2.67 -12.97
C THR A 268 -25.89 -2.95 -11.49
N ASN A 269 -24.64 -3.12 -11.05
CA ASN A 269 -24.28 -3.31 -9.64
C ASN A 269 -22.82 -2.92 -9.39
N ARG A 270 -22.62 -1.80 -8.68
CA ARG A 270 -21.28 -1.24 -8.42
C ARG A 270 -20.43 -2.07 -7.45
N ASP A 271 -21.02 -3.04 -6.76
CA ASP A 271 -20.27 -3.97 -5.90
C ASP A 271 -19.64 -5.12 -6.72
N ILE A 272 -19.98 -5.27 -8.01
CA ILE A 272 -19.47 -6.34 -8.86
C ILE A 272 -18.53 -5.74 -9.91
N TYR A 273 -17.31 -6.26 -9.99
CA TYR A 273 -16.32 -5.90 -11.00
C TYR A 273 -16.12 -7.08 -11.94
N VAL A 274 -15.98 -6.79 -13.23
CA VAL A 274 -15.81 -7.79 -14.29
C VAL A 274 -14.55 -7.52 -15.10
N GLN A 275 -13.95 -8.60 -15.59
CA GLN A 275 -12.86 -8.56 -16.56
C GLN A 275 -13.23 -9.43 -17.75
N GLN A 276 -13.21 -8.82 -18.94
CA GLN A 276 -13.43 -9.52 -20.20
C GLN A 276 -12.13 -10.19 -20.66
N VAL A 277 -12.26 -11.39 -21.22
CA VAL A 277 -11.14 -12.14 -21.82
C VAL A 277 -11.53 -12.58 -23.23
N GLU A 278 -10.75 -12.13 -24.21
CA GLU A 278 -10.89 -12.45 -25.62
C GLU A 278 -9.87 -13.52 -26.01
N LEU A 279 -10.32 -14.67 -26.53
CA LEU A 279 -9.42 -15.69 -27.05
C LEU A 279 -9.14 -15.40 -28.54
N GLY A 280 -7.87 -15.22 -28.87
CA GLY A 280 -7.35 -14.90 -30.20
C GLY A 280 -7.32 -16.10 -31.16
N ALA A 281 -7.28 -15.78 -32.44
CA ALA A 281 -7.39 -16.73 -33.56
C ALA A 281 -6.22 -17.73 -33.69
N ASP A 282 -5.09 -17.45 -33.04
CA ASP A 282 -3.91 -18.31 -33.08
C ASP A 282 -3.97 -19.47 -32.06
N SER A 283 -5.05 -19.57 -31.29
CA SER A 283 -5.26 -20.65 -30.33
C SER A 283 -5.57 -21.97 -31.08
N ARG A 284 -4.56 -22.83 -31.29
CA ARG A 284 -4.73 -24.10 -32.03
C ARG A 284 -3.86 -25.24 -31.50
N PRO A 285 -4.29 -26.51 -31.62
CA PRO A 285 -3.46 -27.66 -31.29
C PRO A 285 -2.19 -27.74 -32.15
N TYR A 286 -1.06 -27.93 -31.49
CA TYR A 286 0.24 -28.26 -32.04
C TYR A 286 0.61 -29.69 -31.58
N THR A 287 0.43 -30.67 -32.46
CA THR A 287 0.91 -32.03 -32.23
C THR A 287 2.04 -32.34 -33.20
N ASP A 288 3.24 -32.60 -32.67
CA ASP A 288 4.39 -33.12 -33.44
C ASP A 288 4.20 -34.59 -33.86
N VAL A 289 3.23 -35.28 -33.26
CA VAL A 289 2.95 -36.69 -33.53
C VAL A 289 1.58 -36.80 -34.14
N THR A 290 1.49 -37.46 -35.30
CA THR A 290 0.23 -37.74 -35.98
C THR A 290 -0.76 -38.34 -34.98
N PRO A 291 -1.92 -37.72 -34.68
CA PRO A 291 -2.92 -38.37 -33.86
C PRO A 291 -3.35 -39.63 -34.61
N THR A 292 -3.10 -40.80 -34.04
CA THR A 292 -3.90 -41.98 -34.37
C THR A 292 -5.35 -41.58 -34.14
N ARG A 293 -6.16 -41.62 -35.21
CA ARG A 293 -7.55 -41.09 -35.35
C ARG A 293 -8.57 -41.51 -34.27
N THR A 294 -8.15 -42.23 -33.22
CA THR A 294 -8.98 -42.76 -32.13
C THR A 294 -8.79 -42.05 -30.79
N CYS A 295 -7.80 -41.17 -30.63
CA CYS A 295 -7.54 -40.48 -29.36
C CYS A 295 -8.32 -39.16 -29.30
N THR A 296 -9.39 -39.11 -28.52
CA THR A 296 -10.01 -37.85 -28.08
C THR A 296 -9.08 -37.18 -27.07
N ALA A 297 -8.69 -35.94 -27.31
CA ALA A 297 -8.42 -35.06 -26.18
C ALA A 297 -9.76 -34.84 -25.47
N ILE A 298 -9.76 -34.66 -24.14
CA ILE A 298 -10.90 -34.03 -23.46
C ILE A 298 -11.29 -32.83 -24.31
N THR A 299 -12.57 -32.75 -24.66
CA THR A 299 -13.17 -31.68 -25.48
C THR A 299 -12.92 -30.33 -24.80
N ASP A 300 -11.72 -29.80 -24.96
CA ASP A 300 -11.46 -28.37 -24.83
C ASP A 300 -12.37 -27.79 -25.91
N VAL A 301 -13.46 -27.13 -25.48
CA VAL A 301 -14.34 -26.37 -26.36
C VAL A 301 -13.43 -25.60 -27.28
N GLY A 302 -13.32 -26.08 -28.54
CA GLY A 302 -12.16 -25.80 -29.38
C GLY A 302 -11.87 -24.32 -29.34
N ARG A 303 -10.74 -23.94 -28.71
CA ARG A 303 -10.41 -22.55 -28.39
C ARG A 303 -10.04 -21.82 -29.66
N ASP A 304 -11.03 -21.62 -30.52
CA ASP A 304 -10.99 -20.82 -31.73
C ASP A 304 -11.30 -19.36 -31.34
N SER A 305 -10.89 -18.43 -32.21
CA SER A 305 -11.18 -16.98 -32.22
C SER A 305 -12.60 -16.53 -31.86
N THR A 306 -13.55 -17.46 -31.75
CA THR A 306 -14.97 -17.23 -31.53
C THR A 306 -15.41 -17.44 -30.08
N ILE A 307 -14.52 -17.94 -29.20
CA ILE A 307 -14.83 -18.23 -27.81
C ILE A 307 -14.49 -17.03 -26.91
N GLN A 308 -15.47 -16.61 -26.11
CA GLN A 308 -15.35 -15.51 -25.16
C GLN A 308 -15.27 -16.02 -23.72
N ALA A 309 -14.51 -15.33 -22.87
CA ALA A 309 -14.45 -15.60 -21.44
C ALA A 309 -14.67 -14.32 -20.62
N ILE A 310 -15.14 -14.48 -19.39
CA ILE A 310 -15.37 -13.38 -18.46
C ILE A 310 -15.12 -13.84 -17.03
N ASN A 311 -14.51 -12.98 -16.23
CA ASN A 311 -14.31 -13.15 -14.80
C ASN A 311 -15.06 -12.04 -14.05
N ALA A 312 -15.56 -12.33 -12.86
CA ALA A 312 -16.24 -11.37 -12.01
C ALA A 312 -15.92 -11.56 -10.53
N ILE A 313 -15.87 -10.46 -9.79
CA ILE A 313 -15.71 -10.43 -8.34
C ILE A 313 -16.77 -9.52 -7.71
N ASN A 314 -17.43 -10.01 -6.67
CA ASN A 314 -18.23 -9.17 -5.79
C ASN A 314 -17.36 -8.67 -4.64
N ILE A 315 -16.98 -7.40 -4.65
CA ILE A 315 -16.00 -6.86 -3.69
C ILE A 315 -16.54 -6.80 -2.26
N LYS A 316 -17.86 -6.78 -2.07
CA LYS A 316 -18.47 -6.76 -0.73
C LYS A 316 -18.38 -8.09 -0.03
N THR A 317 -18.49 -9.18 -0.80
CA THR A 317 -18.51 -10.56 -0.28
C THR A 317 -17.21 -11.33 -0.55
N GLY A 318 -16.39 -10.87 -1.49
CA GLY A 318 -15.20 -11.57 -1.97
C GLY A 318 -15.51 -12.73 -2.94
N VAL A 319 -16.76 -12.91 -3.37
CA VAL A 319 -17.17 -14.02 -4.26
C VAL A 319 -16.60 -13.81 -5.67
N ILE A 320 -15.91 -14.82 -6.21
CA ILE A 320 -15.34 -14.80 -7.56
C ILE A 320 -16.00 -15.87 -8.44
N VAL A 321 -16.41 -15.49 -9.63
CA VAL A 321 -17.02 -16.39 -10.63
C VAL A 321 -16.46 -16.09 -12.00
N GLY A 322 -16.57 -17.04 -12.92
CA GLY A 322 -16.19 -16.84 -14.31
C GLY A 322 -16.89 -17.82 -15.25
N ALA A 323 -16.75 -17.57 -16.54
CA ALA A 323 -17.34 -18.39 -17.60
C ALA A 323 -16.47 -18.40 -18.86
N VAL A 324 -16.49 -19.51 -19.60
CA VAL A 324 -15.88 -19.63 -20.94
C VAL A 324 -16.90 -20.15 -21.95
N GLY A 325 -16.90 -19.56 -23.15
CA GLY A 325 -17.74 -19.91 -24.30
C GLY A 325 -19.21 -19.56 -24.11
N VAL A 326 -19.93 -19.38 -25.22
CA VAL A 326 -21.37 -19.08 -25.19
C VAL A 326 -22.16 -20.08 -26.04
N ARG A 327 -23.33 -20.50 -25.55
CA ARG A 327 -24.29 -21.32 -26.29
C ARG A 327 -25.24 -20.41 -27.09
N SER A 328 -25.70 -20.87 -28.25
CA SER A 328 -26.70 -20.16 -29.06
C SER A 328 -28.05 -20.08 -28.35
N THR A 329 -28.37 -21.09 -27.53
CA THR A 329 -29.52 -21.19 -26.62
C THR A 329 -29.07 -21.56 -25.21
N ALA A 330 -29.70 -20.99 -24.17
CA ALA A 330 -29.46 -21.39 -22.80
C ALA A 330 -29.87 -22.85 -22.58
N ASP A 331 -29.21 -23.54 -21.66
CA ASP A 331 -29.61 -24.89 -21.28
C ASP A 331 -30.81 -24.94 -20.33
N ALA A 332 -31.16 -26.14 -19.86
CA ALA A 332 -32.29 -26.36 -18.97
C ALA A 332 -32.18 -25.57 -17.65
N ASP A 333 -30.96 -25.22 -17.22
CA ASP A 333 -30.70 -24.43 -16.02
C ASP A 333 -30.65 -22.92 -16.32
N GLY A 334 -30.89 -22.50 -17.56
CA GLY A 334 -30.83 -21.11 -17.98
C GLY A 334 -29.41 -20.59 -18.21
N ILE A 335 -28.41 -21.48 -18.24
CA ILE A 335 -26.99 -21.12 -18.40
C ILE A 335 -26.66 -20.94 -19.87
N TRP A 336 -26.01 -19.82 -20.18
CA TRP A 336 -25.49 -19.51 -21.51
C TRP A 336 -24.04 -19.95 -21.66
N SER A 337 -23.27 -19.92 -20.57
CA SER A 337 -21.87 -20.32 -20.60
C SER A 337 -21.71 -21.79 -21.02
N GLN A 338 -20.66 -22.08 -21.79
CA GLN A 338 -20.32 -23.46 -22.11
C GLN A 338 -19.63 -24.11 -20.91
N ARG A 339 -18.76 -23.36 -20.23
CA ARG A 339 -17.98 -23.80 -19.08
C ARG A 339 -18.06 -22.80 -17.90
N PRO A 340 -19.07 -22.93 -17.02
CA PRO A 340 -19.17 -22.12 -15.81
C PRO A 340 -18.11 -22.52 -14.79
N HIS A 341 -17.56 -21.54 -14.06
CA HIS A 341 -16.53 -21.79 -13.06
C HIS A 341 -16.55 -20.79 -11.89
N VAL A 342 -15.97 -21.21 -10.77
CA VAL A 342 -15.89 -20.42 -9.52
C VAL A 342 -14.44 -20.25 -9.09
N GLY A 343 -14.11 -19.09 -8.54
CA GLY A 343 -12.74 -18.71 -8.21
C GLY A 343 -12.51 -18.49 -6.72
N PHE A 344 -11.25 -18.58 -6.32
CA PHE A 344 -10.75 -18.35 -4.98
C PHE A 344 -9.50 -17.48 -5.06
N TYR A 345 -9.52 -16.34 -4.38
CA TYR A 345 -8.37 -15.45 -4.30
C TYR A 345 -7.32 -16.02 -3.34
N VAL A 346 -6.11 -16.25 -3.86
CA VAL A 346 -5.00 -16.76 -3.07
C VAL A 346 -4.16 -15.59 -2.57
N ASN A 347 -3.54 -14.84 -3.49
CA ASN A 347 -2.68 -13.67 -3.25
C ASN A 347 -2.66 -12.80 -4.54
N PRO A 348 -2.08 -11.58 -4.53
CA PRO A 348 -1.93 -10.80 -5.75
C PRO A 348 -1.19 -11.59 -6.85
N GLY A 349 -1.82 -11.72 -8.03
CA GLY A 349 -1.26 -12.51 -9.13
C GLY A 349 -1.42 -14.02 -9.00
N THR A 350 -2.25 -14.51 -8.06
CA THR A 350 -2.56 -15.93 -7.93
C THR A 350 -4.04 -16.18 -7.66
N LEU A 351 -4.70 -16.88 -8.57
CA LEU A 351 -6.09 -17.32 -8.45
C LEU A 351 -6.18 -18.85 -8.56
N LEU A 352 -7.11 -19.43 -7.82
CA LEU A 352 -7.48 -20.84 -7.93
C LEU A 352 -8.91 -20.93 -8.47
N TRP A 353 -9.15 -21.81 -9.44
CA TRP A 353 -10.43 -21.97 -10.11
C TRP A 353 -10.93 -23.41 -10.04
N VAL A 354 -12.25 -23.56 -10.02
CA VAL A 354 -12.95 -24.84 -10.19
C VAL A 354 -13.97 -24.68 -11.31
N ALA A 355 -13.77 -25.40 -12.41
CA ALA A 355 -14.57 -25.31 -13.62
C ALA A 355 -15.36 -26.59 -13.90
N GLU A 356 -16.65 -26.45 -14.17
CA GLU A 356 -17.50 -27.56 -14.59
C GLU A 356 -17.28 -27.83 -16.09
N GLU A 357 -16.64 -28.96 -16.42
CA GLU A 357 -16.29 -29.31 -17.81
C GLU A 357 -17.44 -30.05 -18.51
N ASN A 358 -17.97 -31.07 -17.84
CA ASN A 358 -19.02 -31.91 -18.40
C ASN A 358 -19.88 -32.52 -17.29
N ARG A 359 -21.13 -32.82 -17.63
CA ARG A 359 -22.13 -33.37 -16.73
C ARG A 359 -22.88 -34.52 -17.41
N SER A 360 -23.06 -35.62 -16.70
CA SER A 360 -23.92 -36.73 -17.14
C SER A 360 -25.38 -36.28 -17.28
N SER A 361 -26.15 -36.95 -18.15
CA SER A 361 -27.56 -36.60 -18.41
C SER A 361 -28.44 -36.63 -17.15
N ASP A 362 -28.09 -37.43 -16.14
CA ASP A 362 -28.77 -37.51 -14.84
C ASP A 362 -28.27 -36.49 -13.81
N GLY A 363 -27.22 -35.73 -14.13
CA GLY A 363 -26.63 -34.72 -13.24
C GLY A 363 -25.85 -35.27 -12.04
N ASN A 364 -25.68 -36.58 -11.93
CA ASN A 364 -25.03 -37.22 -10.77
C ASN A 364 -23.50 -37.26 -10.88
N THR A 365 -22.97 -37.36 -12.09
CA THR A 365 -21.53 -37.38 -12.36
C THR A 365 -21.12 -36.13 -13.11
N ILE A 366 -20.15 -35.42 -12.56
CA ILE A 366 -19.65 -34.15 -13.11
C ILE A 366 -18.14 -34.20 -13.16
N THR A 367 -17.58 -33.78 -14.29
CA THR A 367 -16.14 -33.61 -14.43
C THR A 367 -15.78 -32.18 -14.11
N TYR A 368 -14.87 -31.99 -13.15
CA TYR A 368 -14.35 -30.69 -12.77
C TYR A 368 -12.87 -30.58 -13.13
N SER A 369 -12.46 -29.42 -13.66
CA SER A 369 -11.05 -29.01 -13.69
C SER A 369 -10.76 -28.09 -12.50
N ILE A 370 -9.64 -28.30 -11.81
CA ILE A 370 -9.12 -27.46 -10.74
C ILE A 370 -7.78 -26.90 -11.18
N PHE A 371 -7.63 -25.58 -11.22
CA PHE A 371 -6.43 -24.95 -11.78
C PHE A 371 -6.02 -23.64 -11.12
N TYR A 372 -4.71 -23.41 -11.07
CA TYR A 372 -4.10 -22.15 -10.69
C TYR A 372 -3.84 -21.27 -11.91
N GLU A 373 -3.98 -19.97 -11.72
CA GLU A 373 -3.51 -18.92 -12.60
C GLU A 373 -2.42 -18.14 -11.84
N LEU A 374 -1.20 -18.11 -12.36
CA LEU A 374 -0.01 -17.57 -11.70
C LEU A 374 0.65 -16.50 -12.56
N ARG A 375 0.82 -15.29 -12.03
CA ARG A 375 1.66 -14.26 -12.64
C ARG A 375 3.10 -14.45 -12.13
N GLU A 376 3.99 -14.84 -13.02
CA GLU A 376 5.41 -15.09 -12.74
C GLU A 376 6.31 -14.08 -13.51
N GLY A 377 7.47 -13.72 -12.95
CA GLY A 377 8.47 -12.89 -13.63
C GLY A 377 8.48 -11.40 -13.28
N ASP A 378 9.64 -10.78 -13.48
CA ASP A 378 9.90 -9.34 -13.30
C ASP A 378 9.36 -8.56 -14.52
N PRO A 379 8.66 -7.43 -14.31
CA PRO A 379 8.29 -6.47 -15.35
C PRO A 379 9.31 -6.21 -16.46
N VAL A 380 10.59 -6.23 -16.13
CA VAL A 380 11.69 -5.85 -17.03
C VAL A 380 12.14 -7.00 -17.95
N ASN A 381 11.97 -8.27 -17.56
CA ASN A 381 12.63 -9.40 -18.23
C ASN A 381 11.70 -10.42 -18.92
N GLN A 382 10.38 -10.22 -18.87
CA GLN A 382 9.27 -10.95 -19.53
C GLN A 382 8.26 -11.39 -18.47
N ARG A 383 7.08 -10.77 -18.48
CA ARG A 383 5.97 -11.22 -17.63
C ARG A 383 5.42 -12.52 -18.17
N LEU A 384 5.36 -13.52 -17.30
CA LEU A 384 4.85 -14.84 -17.57
C LEU A 384 3.51 -15.02 -16.85
N TYR A 385 2.63 -15.74 -17.53
CA TYR A 385 1.37 -16.21 -16.99
C TYR A 385 1.40 -17.72 -17.06
N THR A 386 1.43 -18.40 -15.92
CA THR A 386 1.51 -19.86 -15.83
C THR A 386 0.19 -20.40 -15.30
N ILE A 387 -0.37 -21.40 -15.99
CA ILE A 387 -1.53 -22.14 -15.50
C ILE A 387 -1.11 -23.56 -15.15
N LEU A 388 -1.50 -24.05 -13.98
CA LEU A 388 -1.27 -25.43 -13.52
C LEU A 388 -2.61 -26.06 -13.15
N ALA A 389 -2.93 -27.22 -13.70
CA ALA A 389 -4.27 -27.80 -13.60
C ALA A 389 -4.27 -29.33 -13.51
N PHE A 390 -5.35 -29.86 -12.97
CA PHE A 390 -5.77 -31.25 -13.08
C PHE A 390 -7.29 -31.32 -13.15
N ASP A 391 -7.82 -32.46 -13.57
CA ASP A 391 -9.26 -32.69 -13.62
C ASP A 391 -9.65 -34.02 -12.97
N GLY A 392 -10.93 -34.20 -12.69
CA GLY A 392 -11.46 -35.43 -12.11
C GLY A 392 -12.98 -35.48 -12.07
N SER A 393 -13.52 -36.67 -11.92
CA SER A 393 -14.95 -36.91 -11.85
C SER A 393 -15.45 -36.91 -10.40
N TRP A 394 -16.42 -36.05 -10.14
CA TRP A 394 -17.20 -35.97 -8.90
C TRP A 394 -18.53 -36.69 -9.07
N HIS A 395 -18.77 -37.69 -8.23
CA HIS A 395 -20.06 -38.36 -8.15
C HIS A 395 -20.83 -37.87 -6.93
N ARG A 396 -21.89 -37.08 -7.13
CA ARG A 396 -22.62 -36.37 -6.06
C ARG A 396 -23.24 -37.30 -5.02
N THR A 397 -24.00 -38.30 -5.48
CA THR A 397 -24.74 -39.20 -4.57
C THR A 397 -23.80 -40.08 -3.75
N ALA A 398 -22.73 -40.59 -4.35
CA ALA A 398 -21.71 -41.39 -3.68
C ALA A 398 -20.70 -40.54 -2.88
N GLN A 399 -20.65 -39.22 -3.13
CA GLN A 399 -19.65 -38.30 -2.60
C GLN A 399 -18.20 -38.77 -2.80
N THR A 400 -17.92 -39.27 -3.99
CA THR A 400 -16.59 -39.76 -4.38
C THR A 400 -15.98 -38.86 -5.45
N PHE A 401 -14.70 -38.51 -5.27
CA PHE A 401 -13.89 -37.81 -6.26
C PHE A 401 -12.83 -38.76 -6.80
N THR A 402 -12.77 -38.91 -8.12
CA THR A 402 -11.75 -39.71 -8.80
C THR A 402 -10.92 -38.75 -9.66
N PRO A 403 -9.66 -38.45 -9.32
CA PRO A 403 -8.80 -37.63 -10.18
C PRO A 403 -8.52 -38.38 -11.48
N ASN A 404 -8.41 -37.65 -12.56
CA ASN A 404 -7.80 -38.17 -13.77
C ASN A 404 -6.27 -38.17 -13.58
N SER A 405 -5.59 -39.14 -14.20
CA SER A 405 -4.14 -39.29 -14.11
C SER A 405 -3.37 -38.19 -14.85
N THR A 406 -4.09 -37.33 -15.57
CA THR A 406 -3.58 -36.32 -16.48
C THR A 406 -3.58 -34.94 -15.84
N ALA A 407 -2.42 -34.30 -15.79
CA ALA A 407 -2.30 -32.87 -15.49
C ALA A 407 -2.31 -32.03 -16.78
N LYS A 408 -2.67 -30.75 -16.66
CA LYS A 408 -2.62 -29.76 -17.74
C LYS A 408 -1.82 -28.56 -17.24
N ALA A 409 -1.00 -27.97 -18.10
CA ALA A 409 -0.25 -26.78 -17.73
C ALA A 409 0.16 -25.96 -18.94
N GLY A 410 0.34 -24.66 -18.76
CA GLY A 410 0.89 -23.81 -19.81
C GLY A 410 1.58 -22.60 -19.25
N GLN A 411 2.40 -21.99 -20.07
CA GLN A 411 3.10 -20.76 -19.77
C GLN A 411 2.98 -19.81 -20.95
N TYR A 412 2.51 -18.61 -20.67
CA TYR A 412 2.20 -17.57 -21.64
C TYR A 412 3.06 -16.34 -21.40
N LEU A 413 3.55 -15.77 -22.49
CA LEU A 413 4.29 -14.53 -22.52
C LEU A 413 3.33 -13.36 -22.78
N LYS A 414 3.47 -12.25 -22.07
CA LYS A 414 2.71 -11.04 -22.40
C LYS A 414 3.15 -10.49 -23.78
N ILE A 415 2.24 -10.46 -24.75
CA ILE A 415 2.36 -9.69 -25.98
C ILE A 415 1.90 -8.26 -25.68
N MET A 416 2.67 -7.26 -26.07
CA MET A 416 2.27 -5.87 -25.90
C MET A 416 1.72 -5.36 -27.23
N THR A 417 0.56 -4.69 -27.22
CA THR A 417 0.12 -3.89 -28.38
C THR A 417 1.16 -2.80 -28.69
N GLU A 418 1.14 -2.18 -29.88
CA GLU A 418 2.10 -1.10 -30.17
C GLU A 418 1.95 0.08 -29.20
N ALA A 419 0.73 0.37 -28.75
CA ALA A 419 0.46 1.40 -27.74
C ALA A 419 0.96 0.99 -26.34
N GLU A 420 0.77 -0.27 -25.92
CA GLU A 420 1.35 -0.77 -24.67
C GLU A 420 2.86 -0.89 -24.75
N HIS A 421 3.42 -1.26 -25.90
CA HIS A 421 4.85 -1.28 -26.15
C HIS A 421 5.38 0.15 -26.17
N GLN A 422 4.61 1.11 -26.68
CA GLN A 422 4.95 2.52 -26.57
C GLN A 422 4.87 3.02 -25.14
N LEU A 423 3.85 2.66 -24.36
CA LEU A 423 3.75 3.00 -22.93
C LEU A 423 4.88 2.35 -22.13
N GLU A 424 5.15 1.06 -22.33
CA GLU A 424 6.27 0.34 -21.71
C GLU A 424 7.61 0.91 -22.15
N ARG A 425 7.80 1.26 -23.43
CA ARG A 425 9.00 2.00 -23.89
C ARG A 425 9.07 3.36 -23.22
N GLN A 426 8.00 4.14 -23.22
CA GLN A 426 7.97 5.47 -22.62
C GLN A 426 8.33 5.37 -21.14
N PHE A 427 7.73 4.45 -20.39
CA PHE A 427 8.00 4.27 -18.98
C PHE A 427 9.39 3.66 -18.70
N HIS A 428 9.73 2.53 -19.30
CA HIS A 428 10.94 1.77 -18.96
C HIS A 428 12.19 2.18 -19.73
N ARG A 429 12.06 2.71 -20.95
CA ARG A 429 13.19 3.08 -21.81
C ARG A 429 13.37 4.60 -21.89
N ASP A 430 12.30 5.33 -22.17
CA ASP A 430 12.37 6.77 -22.45
C ASP A 430 12.13 7.62 -21.19
N ARG A 431 11.80 6.99 -20.06
CA ARG A 431 11.52 7.64 -18.76
C ARG A 431 10.48 8.76 -18.84
N GLN A 432 9.46 8.57 -19.65
CA GLN A 432 8.34 9.48 -19.83
C GLN A 432 7.12 8.97 -19.09
N LEU A 433 6.69 9.73 -18.08
CA LEU A 433 5.44 9.44 -17.38
C LEU A 433 4.28 10.08 -18.14
N GLN A 434 3.30 9.26 -18.53
CA GLN A 434 2.08 9.69 -19.20
C GLN A 434 0.90 9.60 -18.23
N PRO A 435 -0.17 10.38 -18.44
CA PRO A 435 -1.39 10.27 -17.64
C PRO A 435 -1.92 8.83 -17.55
N ASP A 436 -1.79 8.05 -18.63
CA ASP A 436 -2.23 6.65 -18.69
C ASP A 436 -1.43 5.72 -17.77
N HIS A 437 -0.13 5.97 -17.57
CA HIS A 437 0.67 5.27 -16.55
C HIS A 437 0.12 5.53 -15.15
N ILE A 438 -0.29 6.77 -14.89
CA ILE A 438 -0.89 7.13 -13.61
C ILE A 438 -2.25 6.46 -13.49
N GLN A 439 -3.07 6.27 -14.52
CA GLN A 439 -4.37 5.60 -14.35
C GLN A 439 -4.26 4.08 -14.18
N ASP A 440 -3.14 3.48 -14.57
CA ASP A 440 -2.94 2.05 -14.51
C ASP A 440 -2.18 1.64 -13.23
N LEU A 441 -2.83 0.83 -12.41
CA LEU A 441 -2.35 0.38 -11.10
C LEU A 441 -0.99 -0.30 -11.16
N PHE A 442 -0.68 -0.97 -12.28
CA PHE A 442 0.59 -1.65 -12.46
C PHE A 442 1.77 -0.67 -12.50
N TYR A 443 1.67 0.43 -13.25
CA TYR A 443 2.76 1.42 -13.34
C TYR A 443 2.88 2.27 -12.08
N ARG A 444 1.76 2.58 -11.41
CA ARG A 444 1.80 3.25 -10.09
C ARG A 444 2.67 2.49 -9.08
N ARG A 445 2.43 1.18 -8.96
CA ARG A 445 3.21 0.32 -8.05
C ARG A 445 4.69 0.28 -8.40
N GLN A 446 5.02 0.35 -9.69
CA GLN A 446 6.41 0.41 -10.11
C GLN A 446 7.06 1.74 -9.73
N LEU A 447 6.38 2.87 -9.98
CA LEU A 447 6.85 4.21 -9.61
C LEU A 447 7.18 4.32 -8.13
N GLU A 448 6.33 3.77 -7.26
CA GLU A 448 6.49 3.78 -5.80
C GLU A 448 7.69 2.94 -5.32
N ALA A 449 8.16 2.00 -6.14
CA ALA A 449 9.30 1.12 -5.83
C ALA A 449 10.62 1.57 -6.50
N MET A 450 10.63 2.70 -7.21
CA MET A 450 11.82 3.19 -7.92
C MET A 450 12.86 3.83 -6.98
N SER A 451 14.10 3.98 -7.47
CA SER A 451 15.10 4.83 -6.83
C SER A 451 14.88 6.30 -7.14
N SER A 452 15.43 7.20 -6.32
CA SER A 452 15.29 8.65 -6.53
C SER A 452 15.90 9.10 -7.85
N GLU A 453 17.07 8.55 -8.21
CA GLU A 453 17.73 8.75 -9.49
C GLU A 453 16.78 8.45 -10.66
N LEU A 454 16.04 7.34 -10.56
CA LEU A 454 15.11 6.93 -11.61
C LEU A 454 13.92 7.89 -11.71
N VAL A 455 13.38 8.33 -10.56
CA VAL A 455 12.30 9.32 -10.54
C VAL A 455 12.77 10.69 -11.08
N GLU A 456 14.02 11.08 -10.82
CA GLU A 456 14.63 12.28 -11.40
C GLU A 456 14.76 12.18 -12.93
N GLU A 457 15.09 11.01 -13.46
CA GLU A 457 15.04 10.77 -14.91
C GLU A 457 13.63 11.04 -15.43
N PHE A 458 12.57 10.57 -14.74
CA PHE A 458 11.19 10.89 -15.13
C PHE A 458 10.86 12.38 -15.08
N ILE A 459 11.35 13.10 -14.06
CA ILE A 459 11.15 14.55 -13.93
C ILE A 459 11.86 15.32 -15.05
N SER A 460 13.06 14.88 -15.44
CA SER A 460 13.84 15.52 -16.51
C SER A 460 13.18 15.42 -17.89
N HIS A 461 12.34 14.40 -18.10
CA HIS A 461 11.58 14.20 -19.34
C HIS A 461 10.13 14.69 -19.25
N ALA A 462 9.68 15.14 -18.08
CA ALA A 462 8.36 15.74 -17.90
C ALA A 462 8.36 17.22 -18.31
N ALA A 463 7.23 17.71 -18.84
CA ALA A 463 7.06 19.13 -19.13
C ALA A 463 7.28 20.00 -17.87
N ASP A 464 7.74 21.24 -18.05
CA ASP A 464 8.21 22.13 -16.97
C ASP A 464 7.14 22.47 -15.91
N SER A 465 5.85 22.33 -16.23
CA SER A 465 4.74 22.52 -15.30
C SER A 465 3.55 21.62 -15.65
N GLY A 466 2.79 21.20 -14.63
CA GLY A 466 1.57 20.42 -14.78
C GLY A 466 1.47 19.24 -13.80
N ALA A 467 0.29 18.63 -13.75
CA ALA A 467 -0.07 17.60 -12.76
C ALA A 467 0.89 16.39 -12.72
N VAL A 468 1.50 16.02 -13.86
CA VAL A 468 2.49 14.94 -13.93
C VAL A 468 3.78 15.32 -13.21
N ARG A 469 4.26 16.56 -13.39
CA ARG A 469 5.47 17.05 -12.71
C ARG A 469 5.24 17.20 -11.21
N ASP A 470 4.08 17.72 -10.80
CA ASP A 470 3.71 17.83 -9.39
C ASP A 470 3.66 16.45 -8.71
N TYR A 471 3.06 15.46 -9.38
CA TYR A 471 3.06 14.08 -8.91
C TYR A 471 4.47 13.50 -8.81
N LEU A 472 5.30 13.67 -9.85
CA LEU A 472 6.68 13.18 -9.84
C LEU A 472 7.53 13.85 -8.76
N ASN A 473 7.34 15.14 -8.48
CA ASN A 473 8.05 15.83 -7.40
C ASN A 473 7.64 15.30 -6.02
N GLN A 474 6.35 15.02 -5.81
CA GLN A 474 5.86 14.38 -4.58
C GLN A 474 6.42 12.97 -4.44
N LEU A 475 6.40 12.19 -5.53
CA LEU A 475 7.00 10.85 -5.59
C LEU A 475 8.50 10.89 -5.31
N LEU A 476 9.24 11.84 -5.90
CA LEU A 476 10.67 11.98 -5.68
C LEU A 476 10.97 12.24 -4.21
N ASN A 477 10.23 13.14 -3.56
CA ASN A 477 10.38 13.40 -2.14
C ASN A 477 10.11 12.15 -1.31
N PHE A 478 9.03 11.42 -1.62
CA PHE A 478 8.70 10.17 -0.95
C PHE A 478 9.80 9.11 -1.12
N VAL A 479 10.21 8.83 -2.36
CA VAL A 479 11.24 7.84 -2.67
C VAL A 479 12.55 8.19 -1.99
N ARG A 480 12.98 9.45 -2.07
CA ARG A 480 14.19 9.93 -1.40
C ARG A 480 14.16 9.72 0.11
N GLN A 481 13.00 9.88 0.76
CA GLN A 481 12.83 9.56 2.18
C GLN A 481 12.95 8.05 2.44
N GLN A 482 12.34 7.21 1.57
CA GLN A 482 12.45 5.75 1.69
C GLN A 482 13.87 5.26 1.48
N GLU A 483 14.61 5.83 0.53
CA GLU A 483 16.01 5.50 0.29
C GLU A 483 16.88 5.92 1.47
N ALA A 484 16.68 7.13 2.00
CA ALA A 484 17.38 7.55 3.21
C ALA A 484 17.15 6.56 4.37
N LEU A 485 15.91 6.11 4.56
CA LEU A 485 15.55 5.10 5.57
C LEU A 485 16.19 3.73 5.29
N ARG A 486 16.25 3.31 4.02
CA ARG A 486 16.85 2.04 3.60
C ARG A 486 18.36 2.04 3.83
N ASP A 487 19.02 3.14 3.50
CA ASP A 487 20.48 3.27 3.58
C ASP A 487 20.96 3.49 5.02
N ALA A 488 20.08 3.99 5.89
CA ALA A 488 20.36 4.15 7.31
C ALA A 488 20.59 2.78 8.00
N PRO A 489 21.68 2.61 8.77
CA PRO A 489 22.04 1.34 9.41
C PRO A 489 20.92 0.71 10.27
N ILE A 490 20.62 -0.56 10.05
CA ILE A 490 19.61 -1.31 10.83
C ILE A 490 20.30 -2.01 12.01
N GLY A 491 19.72 -1.91 13.21
CA GLY A 491 20.21 -2.61 14.40
C GLY A 491 19.64 -2.05 15.70
N ASP A 492 20.00 -2.65 16.83
CA ASP A 492 19.62 -2.18 18.16
C ASP A 492 20.40 -0.92 18.52
N ARG A 493 19.83 0.26 18.23
CA ARG A 493 20.49 1.55 18.43
C ARG A 493 20.45 1.99 19.89
N GLU A 494 21.58 2.52 20.36
CA GLU A 494 21.70 3.01 21.73
C GLU A 494 20.88 4.28 21.96
N ARG A 495 20.43 4.45 23.19
CA ARG A 495 19.60 5.59 23.62
C ARG A 495 20.38 6.43 24.62
N ILE A 496 20.05 7.71 24.71
CA ILE A 496 20.67 8.64 25.65
C ILE A 496 19.67 9.69 26.10
N THR A 497 19.79 10.12 27.36
CA THR A 497 18.95 11.14 27.96
C THR A 497 19.79 12.27 28.54
N PHE A 498 19.55 13.48 28.07
CA PHE A 498 20.14 14.70 28.61
C PHE A 498 19.13 15.39 29.53
N ILE A 499 19.53 15.66 30.77
CA ILE A 499 18.76 16.47 31.71
C ILE A 499 19.45 17.82 31.82
N MET A 500 18.81 18.83 31.24
CA MET A 500 19.45 20.09 30.93
C MET A 500 19.53 21.07 32.11
N GLY A 501 18.78 20.83 33.19
CA GLY A 501 18.80 21.68 34.38
C GLY A 501 19.56 21.09 35.57
N ASP A 502 19.53 21.82 36.69
CA ASP A 502 20.21 21.38 37.91
C ASP A 502 19.39 20.31 38.66
N VAL A 503 19.97 19.13 38.80
CA VAL A 503 19.37 17.98 39.49
C VAL A 503 19.72 17.94 40.98
N ARG A 504 20.55 18.88 41.46
CA ARG A 504 21.03 18.89 42.85
C ARG A 504 19.95 19.37 43.81
N ARG A 505 19.79 18.62 44.90
CA ARG A 505 18.86 18.94 45.99
C ARG A 505 19.42 19.92 47.03
N ASN A 506 20.63 20.46 46.84
CA ASN A 506 21.34 21.30 47.82
C ASN A 506 21.72 22.70 47.30
N VAL A 507 21.01 23.22 46.30
CA VAL A 507 21.17 24.59 45.77
C VAL A 507 20.08 25.54 46.28
N GLN A 508 20.34 26.85 46.33
CA GLN A 508 19.42 27.85 46.92
C GLN A 508 18.07 27.97 46.20
N GLN A 509 17.98 27.59 44.92
CA GLN A 509 16.74 27.49 44.16
C GLN A 509 16.66 26.10 43.52
N HIS A 510 15.74 25.27 44.01
CA HIS A 510 15.52 23.92 43.47
C HIS A 510 14.56 23.98 42.29
N ASP A 511 14.97 23.43 41.14
CA ASP A 511 14.02 23.14 40.07
C ASP A 511 13.49 21.71 40.22
N VAL A 512 12.29 21.63 40.79
CA VAL A 512 11.61 20.37 41.10
C VAL A 512 11.36 19.52 39.84
N PHE A 513 11.21 20.15 38.67
CA PHE A 513 11.02 19.43 37.41
C PHE A 513 12.24 18.58 37.07
N TYR A 514 13.44 19.17 37.08
CA TYR A 514 14.67 18.44 36.72
C TYR A 514 15.07 17.41 37.78
N ILE A 515 14.83 17.70 39.06
CA ILE A 515 15.05 16.73 40.14
C ILE A 515 14.17 15.49 39.93
N HIS A 516 12.87 15.68 39.70
CA HIS A 516 11.95 14.56 39.48
C HIS A 516 12.16 13.86 38.14
N ALA A 517 12.54 14.58 37.08
CA ALA A 517 12.91 13.96 35.81
C ALA A 517 14.14 13.08 35.98
N ASN A 518 15.13 13.53 36.77
CA ASN A 518 16.30 12.73 37.09
C ASN A 518 15.94 11.49 37.89
N ASP A 519 15.07 11.61 38.89
CA ASP A 519 14.55 10.44 39.62
C ASP A 519 13.84 9.47 38.65
N TYR A 520 13.00 9.99 37.74
CA TYR A 520 12.27 9.19 36.76
C TYR A 520 13.18 8.42 35.82
N PHE A 521 14.12 9.10 35.16
CA PHE A 521 15.05 8.46 34.21
C PHE A 521 16.14 7.62 34.89
N SER A 522 16.35 7.79 36.20
CA SER A 522 17.20 6.87 36.98
C SER A 522 16.52 5.51 37.20
N ILE A 523 15.20 5.47 37.34
CA ILE A 523 14.42 4.24 37.53
C ILE A 523 13.99 3.64 36.19
N ASN A 524 13.58 4.49 35.25
CA ASN A 524 13.14 4.14 33.90
C ASN A 524 14.19 4.61 32.88
N PRO A 525 15.38 3.99 32.84
CA PRO A 525 16.45 4.46 31.98
C PRO A 525 16.02 4.34 30.51
N ALA A 526 15.96 5.48 29.84
CA ALA A 526 15.86 5.58 28.38
C ALA A 526 17.26 5.74 27.76
N GLY A 527 18.23 4.95 28.25
CA GLY A 527 19.64 5.05 27.91
C GLY A 527 20.50 5.73 28.98
N THR A 528 21.74 6.08 28.60
CA THR A 528 22.68 6.77 29.50
C THR A 528 22.14 8.15 29.89
N VAL A 529 22.18 8.49 31.18
CA VAL A 529 21.67 9.79 31.67
C VAL A 529 22.82 10.77 31.89
N VAL A 530 22.74 11.95 31.27
CA VAL A 530 23.75 13.02 31.33
C VAL A 530 23.10 14.29 31.91
N THR A 531 23.60 14.78 33.05
CA THR A 531 22.90 15.81 33.85
C THR A 531 23.64 17.15 33.99
N HIS A 532 24.81 17.31 33.35
CA HIS A 532 25.71 18.44 33.59
C HIS A 532 25.82 19.42 32.40
N LEU A 533 25.21 19.12 31.25
CA LEU A 533 25.22 19.98 30.06
C LEU A 533 24.14 21.05 30.17
N ARG A 534 24.39 22.27 29.67
CA ARG A 534 23.49 23.43 29.88
C ARG A 534 23.09 24.16 28.61
N THR A 535 23.61 23.76 27.46
CA THR A 535 23.32 24.40 26.18
C THR A 535 23.07 23.37 25.09
N LEU A 536 22.38 23.75 24.01
CA LEU A 536 22.18 22.84 22.88
C LEU A 536 23.52 22.47 22.22
N VAL A 537 24.48 23.41 22.16
CA VAL A 537 25.82 23.12 21.63
C VAL A 537 26.53 22.07 22.48
N ASP A 538 26.39 22.12 23.82
CA ASP A 538 26.98 21.09 24.68
C ASP A 538 26.42 19.70 24.36
N VAL A 539 25.09 19.60 24.16
CA VAL A 539 24.42 18.33 23.79
C VAL A 539 24.95 17.83 22.45
N ARG A 540 25.01 18.72 21.45
CA ARG A 540 25.54 18.41 20.12
C ARG A 540 27.00 17.95 20.21
N ASP A 541 27.85 18.67 20.93
CA ASP A 541 29.25 18.34 21.09
C ASP A 541 29.43 17.03 21.86
N TYR A 542 28.59 16.74 22.86
CA TYR A 542 28.58 15.46 23.54
C TYR A 542 28.27 14.31 22.56
N LEU A 543 27.21 14.43 21.77
CA LEU A 543 26.81 13.42 20.78
C LEU A 543 27.85 13.24 19.68
N SER A 544 28.56 14.31 19.32
CA SER A 544 29.68 14.26 18.39
C SER A 544 30.87 13.50 18.97
N ASN A 545 31.26 13.83 20.21
CA ASN A 545 32.47 13.32 20.85
C ASN A 545 32.31 11.91 21.45
N ASN A 546 31.08 11.46 21.67
CA ASN A 546 30.79 10.13 22.17
C ASN A 546 30.16 9.28 21.05
N SER A 547 30.79 8.17 20.71
CA SER A 547 30.19 7.16 19.84
C SER A 547 29.43 6.14 20.68
N THR A 548 28.37 5.59 20.10
CA THR A 548 27.70 4.40 20.65
C THR A 548 28.67 3.21 20.66
N ASN A 549 28.49 2.25 21.56
CA ASN A 549 29.42 1.12 21.67
C ASN A 549 29.32 0.16 20.48
N ASN A 550 28.16 0.11 19.83
CA ASN A 550 27.92 -0.70 18.64
C ASN A 550 28.27 0.01 17.32
N GLY A 551 28.75 1.26 17.38
CA GLY A 551 29.13 2.04 16.19
C GLY A 551 27.95 2.47 15.31
N LEU A 552 26.71 2.28 15.74
CA LEU A 552 25.52 2.77 15.03
C LEU A 552 25.21 4.23 15.39
N PRO A 553 24.54 5.01 14.52
CA PRO A 553 23.98 6.29 14.91
C PRO A 553 23.05 6.16 16.12
N TRP A 554 22.86 7.25 16.85
CA TRP A 554 21.99 7.27 18.02
C TRP A 554 20.57 6.82 17.65
N GLY A 555 19.93 6.06 18.53
CA GLY A 555 18.55 5.60 18.34
C GLY A 555 17.57 6.64 18.83
N GLU A 556 17.50 6.79 20.14
CA GLU A 556 16.63 7.77 20.80
C GLU A 556 17.48 8.74 21.62
N VAL A 557 17.33 10.03 21.34
CA VAL A 557 17.98 11.11 22.08
C VAL A 557 16.92 11.91 22.82
N ASN A 558 16.80 11.68 24.11
CA ASN A 558 15.90 12.44 24.97
C ASN A 558 16.59 13.72 25.45
N ILE A 559 15.98 14.88 25.24
CA ILE A 559 16.43 16.16 25.78
C ILE A 559 15.35 16.67 26.72
N VAL A 560 15.60 16.56 28.02
CA VAL A 560 14.71 17.01 29.09
C VAL A 560 15.00 18.46 29.42
N VAL A 561 14.02 19.32 29.18
CA VAL A 561 14.18 20.77 29.23
C VAL A 561 12.82 21.45 29.45
N HIS A 562 12.79 22.57 30.15
CA HIS A 562 11.60 23.41 30.13
C HIS A 562 11.41 23.99 28.74
N ALA A 563 10.17 23.94 28.26
CA ALA A 563 9.80 24.43 26.95
C ALA A 563 8.41 25.06 27.00
N ASN A 564 7.99 25.65 25.88
CA ASN A 564 6.65 26.18 25.73
C ASN A 564 6.03 25.90 24.36
N GLU A 565 4.73 26.12 24.28
CA GLU A 565 3.88 25.98 23.11
C GLU A 565 4.27 26.84 21.91
N GLU A 566 5.06 27.90 22.11
CA GLU A 566 5.54 28.76 21.03
C GLU A 566 6.87 28.27 20.44
N GLY A 567 7.42 27.18 20.98
CA GLY A 567 8.69 26.62 20.54
C GLY A 567 9.90 27.17 21.31
N GLY A 568 9.70 27.88 22.42
CA GLY A 568 10.81 28.31 23.28
C GLY A 568 11.37 27.16 24.12
N MET A 569 12.67 27.16 24.39
CA MET A 569 13.33 26.24 25.32
C MET A 569 14.18 27.03 26.33
N SER A 570 14.14 26.67 27.61
CA SER A 570 14.77 27.40 28.72
C SER A 570 16.31 27.35 28.76
N ILE A 571 16.93 26.78 27.74
CA ILE A 571 18.38 26.70 27.61
C ILE A 571 18.80 27.59 26.45
N PRO A 572 20.02 28.14 26.48
CA PRO A 572 20.54 28.85 25.34
C PRO A 572 21.14 27.89 24.30
N VAL A 573 21.29 28.37 23.07
CA VAL A 573 22.04 27.65 22.03
C VAL A 573 23.50 27.48 22.49
N ARG A 574 24.07 28.53 23.09
CA ARG A 574 25.48 28.64 23.51
C ARG A 574 25.64 29.20 24.93
N PRO A 575 26.79 28.98 25.59
CA PRO A 575 27.05 29.52 26.92
C PRO A 575 26.90 31.05 26.94
N GLY A 576 26.17 31.58 27.94
CA GLY A 576 25.92 33.01 28.09
C GLY A 576 24.88 33.61 27.14
N GLY A 577 24.26 32.80 26.27
CA GLY A 577 23.17 33.22 25.39
C GLY A 577 21.81 33.33 26.09
N ARG A 578 20.83 33.86 25.37
CA ARG A 578 19.41 33.84 25.75
C ARG A 578 18.76 32.49 25.45
N GLU A 579 17.59 32.25 26.03
CA GLU A 579 16.75 31.09 25.77
C GLU A 579 16.50 30.87 24.27
N VAL A 580 16.46 29.59 23.86
CA VAL A 580 16.29 29.19 22.46
C VAL A 580 14.86 29.50 22.01
N THR A 581 14.74 30.10 20.83
CA THR A 581 13.51 30.23 20.06
C THR A 581 13.78 29.68 18.65
N PRO A 582 12.75 29.45 17.81
CA PRO A 582 12.97 28.99 16.44
C PRO A 582 13.91 29.92 15.67
N ASP A 583 13.75 31.24 15.80
CA ASP A 583 14.59 32.23 15.13
C ASP A 583 16.05 32.19 15.62
N HIS A 584 16.27 31.99 16.93
CA HIS A 584 17.62 31.92 17.48
C HIS A 584 18.35 30.67 17.02
N LEU A 585 17.62 29.54 16.92
CA LEU A 585 18.20 28.30 16.45
C LEU A 585 18.51 28.36 14.95
N GLU A 586 17.57 28.86 14.14
CA GLU A 586 17.74 29.08 12.69
C GLU A 586 18.94 29.99 12.42
N LYS A 587 19.03 31.12 13.15
CA LYS A 587 20.18 32.04 13.07
C LYS A 587 21.49 31.37 13.48
N ALA A 588 21.49 30.59 14.56
CA ALA A 588 22.71 29.90 14.98
C ALA A 588 23.16 28.84 13.96
N VAL A 589 22.23 28.17 13.27
CA VAL A 589 22.56 27.26 12.18
C VAL A 589 23.15 28.05 10.99
N SER A 590 22.50 29.14 10.58
CA SER A 590 22.93 29.93 9.41
C SER A 590 24.26 30.65 9.62
N ASP A 591 24.51 31.16 10.83
CA ASP A 591 25.79 31.78 11.21
C ASP A 591 26.93 30.73 11.38
N GLY A 592 26.65 29.44 11.18
CA GLY A 592 27.59 28.32 11.39
C GLY A 592 27.93 28.10 12.86
N GLU A 593 27.15 28.70 13.74
CA GLU A 593 27.34 28.70 15.18
C GLU A 593 26.91 27.39 15.85
N PHE A 594 25.91 26.75 15.26
CA PHE A 594 25.43 25.41 15.58
C PHE A 594 25.66 24.52 14.36
N ARG A 595 26.75 23.75 14.38
CA ARG A 595 27.05 22.81 13.29
C ARG A 595 26.31 21.51 13.49
N SER A 596 25.62 21.04 12.45
CA SER A 596 24.92 19.76 12.45
C SER A 596 25.87 18.58 12.66
N LEU A 597 25.32 17.48 13.15
CA LEU A 597 26.03 16.22 13.30
C LEU A 597 26.03 15.48 11.97
N SER A 598 27.08 14.68 11.74
CA SER A 598 27.14 13.78 10.59
C SER A 598 26.14 12.64 10.72
N ASN A 599 25.75 12.04 9.59
CA ASN A 599 24.87 10.86 9.51
C ASN A 599 25.41 9.63 10.28
N SER A 600 26.72 9.56 10.52
CA SER A 600 27.31 8.51 11.38
C SER A 600 26.95 8.64 12.87
N LYS A 601 26.40 9.78 13.27
CA LYS A 601 26.00 10.11 14.65
C LYS A 601 24.48 10.23 14.76
N MET A 602 23.84 10.91 13.82
CA MET A 602 22.39 11.07 13.75
C MET A 602 21.95 10.99 12.31
N ASP A 603 21.00 10.10 12.04
CA ASP A 603 20.42 9.87 10.72
C ASP A 603 18.87 9.88 10.78
N VAL A 604 18.21 9.52 9.67
CA VAL A 604 16.74 9.51 9.55
C VAL A 604 16.03 8.52 10.47
N ARG A 605 16.76 7.54 11.02
CA ARG A 605 16.25 6.57 12.01
C ARG A 605 16.53 7.01 13.45
N THR A 606 17.17 8.15 13.64
CA THR A 606 17.38 8.78 14.94
C THR A 606 16.13 9.56 15.32
N GLU A 607 15.64 9.32 16.52
CA GLU A 607 14.53 10.07 17.09
C GLU A 607 15.05 11.01 18.19
N ILE A 608 14.91 12.32 17.99
CA ILE A 608 15.12 13.30 19.04
C ILE A 608 13.79 13.53 19.74
N ARG A 609 13.73 13.18 21.01
CA ARG A 609 12.57 13.43 21.86
C ARG A 609 12.85 14.60 22.77
N ILE A 610 12.22 15.73 22.49
CA ILE A 610 12.24 16.83 23.45
C ILE A 610 11.22 16.54 24.53
N ARG A 611 11.69 16.26 25.74
CA ARG A 611 10.89 16.09 26.94
C ARG A 611 10.69 17.45 27.58
N GLY A 612 9.91 18.27 26.90
CA GLY A 612 9.64 19.65 27.26
C GLY A 612 8.20 20.03 26.99
N CYS A 613 7.65 20.81 27.91
CA CYS A 613 6.27 21.27 27.91
C CYS A 613 5.81 21.85 26.56
N ALA A 614 4.81 21.22 25.95
CA ALA A 614 4.03 21.72 24.81
C ALA A 614 4.79 22.09 23.52
N LEU A 615 6.10 21.80 23.43
CA LEU A 615 6.93 22.18 22.28
C LEU A 615 6.40 21.58 20.96
N GLY A 616 5.69 20.45 21.03
CA GLY A 616 5.08 19.78 19.88
C GLY A 616 4.00 20.61 19.17
N GLN A 617 3.50 21.69 19.79
CA GLN A 617 2.60 22.63 19.10
C GLN A 617 3.35 23.55 18.10
N SER A 618 4.69 23.65 18.20
CA SER A 618 5.51 24.47 17.32
C SER A 618 6.19 23.62 16.24
N GLN A 619 5.48 23.38 15.14
CA GLN A 619 6.02 22.67 13.96
C GLN A 619 7.32 23.29 13.44
N ARG A 620 7.42 24.63 13.52
CA ARG A 620 8.64 25.35 13.18
C ARG A 620 9.82 24.95 14.07
N MET A 621 9.63 24.85 15.38
CA MET A 621 10.71 24.42 16.28
C MET A 621 11.12 22.97 16.02
N LEU A 622 10.17 22.06 15.81
CA LEU A 622 10.50 20.66 15.51
C LEU A 622 11.34 20.53 14.23
N HIS A 623 10.95 21.27 13.18
CA HIS A 623 11.73 21.36 11.95
C HIS A 623 13.13 21.94 12.18
N GLN A 624 13.24 23.07 12.90
CA GLN A 624 14.53 23.71 13.18
C GLN A 624 15.46 22.83 14.02
N LEU A 625 14.94 22.07 14.99
CA LEU A 625 15.73 21.08 15.73
C LEU A 625 16.23 19.94 14.84
N SER A 626 15.39 19.47 13.93
CA SER A 626 15.75 18.41 12.97
C SER A 626 16.91 18.86 12.09
N VAL A 627 16.79 20.07 11.52
CA VAL A 627 17.83 20.69 10.70
C VAL A 627 19.10 21.00 11.51
N ALA A 628 18.95 21.55 12.71
CA ALA A 628 20.09 21.89 13.55
C ALA A 628 20.93 20.66 13.91
N PHE A 629 20.30 19.54 14.24
CA PHE A 629 21.01 18.32 14.66
C PHE A 629 21.47 17.44 13.50
N GLY A 630 20.74 17.35 12.39
CA GLY A 630 21.06 16.44 11.28
C GLY A 630 21.08 17.05 9.89
N ASN A 631 21.26 18.38 9.79
CA ASN A 631 21.31 19.15 8.54
C ASN A 631 19.95 19.23 7.82
N ASP A 632 19.83 20.11 6.82
CA ASP A 632 18.61 20.16 5.98
C ASP A 632 18.72 19.19 4.80
N ASP A 633 18.80 17.90 5.14
CA ASP A 633 18.76 16.81 4.18
C ASP A 633 17.79 15.72 4.63
N LEU A 634 17.71 14.62 3.88
CA LEU A 634 16.76 13.52 4.11
C LEU A 634 17.24 12.55 5.19
N GLN A 635 18.50 12.65 5.59
CA GLN A 635 19.11 11.89 6.68
C GLN A 635 18.91 12.61 8.02
N ARG A 636 18.25 13.77 8.07
CA ARG A 636 17.96 14.45 9.33
C ARG A 636 17.09 13.61 10.28
N PRO A 637 17.28 13.72 11.60
CA PRO A 637 16.52 12.99 12.59
C PRO A 637 15.06 13.43 12.64
N ILE A 638 14.20 12.50 13.05
CA ILE A 638 12.80 12.80 13.38
C ILE A 638 12.78 13.47 14.76
N VAL A 639 12.10 14.62 14.86
CA VAL A 639 11.96 15.32 16.13
C VAL A 639 10.53 15.19 16.62
N ARG A 640 10.38 14.64 17.82
CA ARG A 640 9.10 14.52 18.51
C ARG A 640 9.12 15.32 19.78
N ALA A 641 8.00 15.99 20.04
CA ALA A 641 7.78 16.62 21.32
C ALA A 641 6.31 16.54 21.75
N PRO A 642 6.05 16.58 23.06
CA PRO A 642 4.70 16.64 23.61
C PRO A 642 3.94 17.86 23.10
N ILE A 643 2.68 17.69 22.70
CA ILE A 643 1.76 18.81 22.45
C ILE A 643 1.11 19.35 23.73
N HIS A 644 1.30 18.63 24.84
CA HIS A 644 0.80 18.98 26.17
C HIS A 644 1.96 19.36 27.10
N LEU A 645 1.63 20.02 28.21
CA LEU A 645 2.62 20.21 29.28
C LEU A 645 3.00 18.84 29.85
N GLN A 646 4.23 18.69 30.33
CA GLN A 646 4.72 17.46 30.95
C GLN A 646 5.14 17.73 32.38
N GLY A 647 4.89 16.78 33.27
CA GLY A 647 5.43 16.85 34.62
C GLY A 647 6.01 15.52 35.07
N TYR A 648 6.91 15.62 36.07
CA TYR A 648 7.49 14.48 36.77
C TYR A 648 7.16 14.54 38.26
N SER A 649 6.94 13.39 38.89
CA SER A 649 6.82 13.24 40.36
C SER A 649 7.84 12.26 40.91
N GLY A 650 8.32 12.53 42.13
CA GLY A 650 9.05 11.60 42.98
C GLY A 650 8.74 11.84 44.47
N PRO A 651 9.16 10.95 45.39
CA PRO A 651 8.95 11.12 46.83
C PRO A 651 9.71 12.35 47.36
N GLN A 652 9.06 13.13 48.23
CA GLN A 652 9.70 14.23 48.95
C GLN A 652 10.62 13.67 50.07
N GLY A 653 11.94 13.73 49.89
CA GLY A 653 12.92 13.38 50.93
C GLY A 653 14.24 12.81 50.41
N ASN A 654 15.22 12.60 51.30
CA ASN A 654 16.54 12.01 50.99
C ASN A 654 16.57 10.47 51.08
N GLY A 655 15.41 9.80 51.07
CA GLY A 655 15.31 8.33 51.12
C GLY A 655 15.46 7.66 49.75
N PRO A 656 15.54 6.31 49.70
CA PRO A 656 15.55 5.57 48.43
C PRO A 656 14.28 5.86 47.61
N ILE A 657 14.46 6.05 46.30
CA ILE A 657 13.37 6.40 45.38
C ILE A 657 12.43 5.19 45.25
N VAL A 658 11.19 5.33 45.74
CA VAL A 658 10.19 4.24 45.82
C VAL A 658 9.08 4.33 44.76
N SER A 659 8.89 5.48 44.10
CA SER A 659 7.88 5.67 43.04
C SER A 659 8.17 6.92 42.20
N VAL A 660 8.04 6.86 40.87
CA VAL A 660 8.23 7.99 39.96
C VAL A 660 7.21 7.95 38.82
N ASP A 661 6.66 9.09 38.42
CA ASP A 661 5.67 9.18 37.32
C ASP A 661 6.02 10.30 36.33
N GLU A 662 5.82 10.04 35.04
CA GLU A 662 5.68 11.05 33.97
C GLU A 662 4.18 11.17 33.64
N PHE A 663 3.65 12.39 33.53
CA PHE A 663 2.22 12.60 33.26
C PHE A 663 1.98 13.83 32.39
N PRO A 664 0.97 13.79 31.50
CA PRO A 664 0.56 14.97 30.76
C PRO A 664 -0.18 15.96 31.67
N VAL A 665 -0.07 17.23 31.32
CA VAL A 665 -0.80 18.33 31.92
C VAL A 665 -1.53 19.02 30.77
N GLU A 666 -2.85 19.00 30.84
CA GLU A 666 -3.67 19.75 29.91
C GLU A 666 -3.53 21.22 30.22
N PHE A 667 -3.53 22.06 29.18
CA PHE A 667 -3.41 23.49 29.36
C PHE A 667 -4.15 24.25 28.27
N TRP A 668 -4.53 25.47 28.62
CA TRP A 668 -5.13 26.44 27.74
C TRP A 668 -4.43 27.76 27.96
N PHE A 669 -4.21 28.51 26.89
CA PHE A 669 -3.44 29.75 26.99
C PHE A 669 -3.98 30.84 26.06
N VAL A 670 -3.85 32.07 26.53
CA VAL A 670 -4.03 33.29 25.74
C VAL A 670 -2.85 34.20 26.00
N GLY A 671 -2.55 35.10 25.06
CA GLY A 671 -1.45 36.05 25.24
C GLY A 671 -1.86 37.46 24.85
N TRP A 672 -1.03 38.41 25.24
CA TRP A 672 -1.17 39.83 24.89
C TRP A 672 0.20 40.45 24.59
N ALA A 673 0.17 41.54 23.82
CA ALA A 673 1.34 42.35 23.53
C ALA A 673 1.85 43.03 24.81
N GLY A 674 3.15 42.93 25.06
CA GLY A 674 3.82 43.58 26.18
C GLY A 674 4.10 42.67 27.36
N SER A 675 4.55 43.28 28.46
CA SER A 675 4.97 42.56 29.67
C SER A 675 3.77 42.13 30.53
N ALA A 676 4.03 41.33 31.58
CA ALA A 676 3.04 40.97 32.59
C ALA A 676 2.35 42.20 33.24
N ALA A 677 3.02 43.36 33.28
CA ALA A 677 2.42 44.59 33.79
C ALA A 677 1.30 45.16 32.89
N ALA A 678 1.27 44.77 31.61
CA ALA A 678 0.24 45.15 30.65
C ALA A 678 -0.93 44.16 30.61
N GLN A 679 -1.09 43.32 31.65
CA GLN A 679 -2.12 42.28 31.69
C GLN A 679 -3.52 42.86 31.45
N PRO A 680 -4.27 42.33 30.46
CA PRO A 680 -5.65 42.72 30.22
C PRO A 680 -6.54 42.40 31.42
N ASN A 681 -7.66 43.13 31.53
CA ASN A 681 -8.66 42.81 32.54
C ASN A 681 -9.27 41.41 32.30
N GLN A 682 -9.89 40.85 33.34
CA GLN A 682 -10.43 39.48 33.31
C GLN A 682 -11.49 39.27 32.21
N ALA A 683 -12.30 40.28 31.88
CA ALA A 683 -13.30 40.17 30.82
C ALA A 683 -12.65 39.99 29.44
N THR A 684 -11.57 40.73 29.16
CA THR A 684 -10.78 40.58 27.94
C THR A 684 -10.13 39.19 27.85
N LEU A 685 -9.59 38.68 28.96
CA LEU A 685 -9.01 37.33 28.99
C LEU A 685 -10.05 36.24 28.74
N ILE A 686 -11.23 36.32 29.37
CA ILE A 686 -12.35 35.38 29.15
C ILE A 686 -12.78 35.41 27.67
N ALA A 687 -12.91 36.60 27.08
CA ALA A 687 -13.26 36.73 25.66
C ALA A 687 -12.21 36.09 24.75
N ALA A 688 -10.92 36.29 25.04
CA ALA A 688 -9.83 35.68 24.29
C ALA A 688 -9.84 34.13 24.40
N PHE A 689 -10.10 33.58 25.60
CA PHE A 689 -10.21 32.13 25.77
C PHE A 689 -11.41 31.57 25.00
N ARG A 690 -12.58 32.22 25.06
CA ARG A 690 -13.77 31.81 24.29
C ARG A 690 -13.55 31.89 22.78
N ALA A 691 -12.86 32.92 22.30
CA ALA A 691 -12.57 33.08 20.88
C ALA A 691 -11.59 31.99 20.38
N LYS A 692 -10.57 31.66 21.17
CA LYS A 692 -9.55 30.68 20.81
C LYS A 692 -10.01 29.22 21.00
N TYR A 693 -10.90 28.97 21.96
CA TYR A 693 -11.36 27.65 22.37
C TYR A 693 -12.89 27.54 22.34
N GLY A 694 -13.52 28.04 21.28
CA GLY A 694 -14.98 28.16 21.17
C GLY A 694 -15.74 26.82 21.21
N ASP A 695 -15.06 25.73 20.87
CA ASP A 695 -15.65 24.39 20.84
C ASP A 695 -15.59 23.67 22.21
N LEU A 696 -14.97 24.27 23.22
CA LEU A 696 -14.87 23.71 24.57
C LEU A 696 -15.93 24.30 25.51
N ASP A 697 -16.81 23.43 26.02
CA ASP A 697 -17.75 23.76 27.10
C ASP A 697 -17.01 23.83 28.44
N PHE A 698 -16.39 24.99 28.71
CA PHE A 698 -15.53 25.22 29.87
C PHE A 698 -15.78 26.60 30.51
N ASP A 699 -15.94 26.63 31.84
CA ASP A 699 -16.17 27.88 32.57
C ASP A 699 -14.85 28.64 32.81
N TRP A 700 -14.46 29.43 31.80
CA TRP A 700 -13.25 30.28 31.85
C TRP A 700 -13.28 31.31 32.99
N ALA A 701 -14.47 31.75 33.42
CA ALA A 701 -14.59 32.74 34.48
C ALA A 701 -14.25 32.11 35.84
N ALA A 702 -14.85 30.95 36.14
CA ALA A 702 -14.54 30.17 37.34
C ALA A 702 -13.08 29.67 37.35
N ALA A 703 -12.53 29.28 36.19
CA ALA A 703 -11.15 28.83 36.07
C ALA A 703 -10.14 29.92 36.44
N LEU A 704 -10.31 31.15 35.92
CA LEU A 704 -9.43 32.28 36.23
C LEU A 704 -9.52 32.71 37.70
N GLN A 705 -10.65 32.45 38.37
CA GLN A 705 -10.83 32.69 39.82
C GLN A 705 -10.33 31.55 40.71
N ARG A 706 -9.73 30.49 40.13
CA ARG A 706 -9.31 29.27 40.84
C ARG A 706 -10.45 28.56 41.58
N GLN A 707 -11.68 28.70 41.08
CA GLN A 707 -12.87 28.09 41.67
C GLN A 707 -13.18 26.69 41.13
N ILE A 708 -12.47 26.26 40.07
CA ILE A 708 -12.58 24.89 39.57
C ILE A 708 -11.48 24.03 40.22
N PRO A 709 -11.83 22.95 40.95
CA PRO A 709 -10.85 22.04 41.53
C PRO A 709 -9.87 21.50 40.47
N ASN A 710 -8.60 21.35 40.85
CA ASN A 710 -7.51 20.80 40.02
C ASN A 710 -7.12 21.62 38.78
N ILE A 711 -7.64 22.84 38.62
CA ILE A 711 -7.12 23.83 37.67
C ILE A 711 -6.28 24.85 38.41
N THR A 712 -5.04 25.01 37.97
CA THR A 712 -4.10 25.99 38.50
C THR A 712 -3.80 27.04 37.44
N LEU A 713 -3.59 28.27 37.92
CA LEU A 713 -3.06 29.35 37.10
C LEU A 713 -1.54 29.25 37.16
N ALA A 714 -0.87 28.99 36.04
CA ALA A 714 0.58 29.01 35.99
C ALA A 714 1.08 30.46 35.97
N GLU A 715 2.36 30.65 36.30
CA GLU A 715 2.98 31.97 36.19
C GLU A 715 2.98 32.46 34.73
N PRO A 716 2.80 33.78 34.49
CA PRO A 716 2.85 34.31 33.14
C PRO A 716 4.21 34.10 32.50
N ASP A 717 4.23 33.43 31.35
CA ASP A 717 5.45 33.16 30.58
C ASP A 717 5.67 34.27 29.54
N ARG A 718 6.94 34.60 29.26
CA ARG A 718 7.30 35.67 28.34
C ARG A 718 7.90 35.08 27.06
N SER A 719 7.34 35.48 25.93
CA SER A 719 7.97 35.22 24.64
C SER A 719 8.48 36.53 24.01
N SER A 720 9.63 36.43 23.37
CA SER A 720 10.28 37.55 22.70
C SER A 720 10.58 37.21 21.25
N PHE A 721 10.35 38.16 20.37
CA PHE A 721 10.71 38.09 18.96
C PHE A 721 11.75 39.17 18.65
N SER A 722 12.73 38.87 17.81
CA SER A 722 13.79 39.81 17.45
C SER A 722 14.10 39.72 15.97
N TYR A 723 13.99 40.84 15.26
CA TYR A 723 14.24 40.96 13.83
C TYR A 723 15.29 42.03 13.56
N THR A 724 16.27 41.73 12.72
CA THR A 724 17.31 42.69 12.32
C THR A 724 17.17 43.00 10.84
N TYR A 725 17.03 44.28 10.52
CA TYR A 725 16.91 44.79 9.16
C TYR A 725 18.08 45.71 8.85
N SER A 726 18.69 45.57 7.68
CA SER A 726 19.75 46.46 7.21
C SER A 726 19.29 47.18 5.94
N TYR A 727 19.43 48.50 5.92
CA TYR A 727 19.02 49.35 4.80
C TYR A 727 20.17 50.27 4.37
N THR A 728 20.63 50.11 3.13
CA THR A 728 21.71 50.90 2.56
C THR A 728 21.15 52.13 1.85
N TYR A 729 21.74 53.30 2.13
CA TYR A 729 21.29 54.59 1.61
C TYR A 729 22.47 55.51 1.27
N ASP A 730 22.22 56.47 0.38
CA ASP A 730 23.19 57.53 0.07
C ASP A 730 23.24 58.53 1.24
N PRO A 731 24.42 58.92 1.76
CA PRO A 731 24.50 59.86 2.88
C PRO A 731 23.82 61.21 2.63
N SER A 732 23.64 61.61 1.37
CA SER A 732 22.95 62.85 0.98
C SER A 732 21.43 62.75 1.05
N ASP A 733 20.86 61.55 1.16
CA ASP A 733 19.43 61.27 1.28
C ASP A 733 19.14 60.22 2.38
N PRO A 734 19.27 60.59 3.67
CA PRO A 734 19.06 59.66 4.77
C PRO A 734 17.58 59.27 4.94
N PRO A 735 17.27 57.99 5.21
CA PRO A 735 15.89 57.54 5.40
C PRO A 735 15.30 58.14 6.68
N ASN A 736 14.07 58.64 6.59
CA ASN A 736 13.31 59.06 7.76
C ASN A 736 12.54 57.87 8.36
N ILE A 737 13.07 57.30 9.44
CA ILE A 737 12.48 56.15 10.15
C ILE A 737 11.59 56.53 11.34
N GLY A 738 11.40 57.83 11.59
CA GLY A 738 10.63 58.35 12.72
C GLY A 738 11.27 58.14 14.10
N THR A 739 10.59 58.65 15.13
CA THR A 739 11.11 58.64 16.52
C THR A 739 10.35 57.71 17.46
N SER A 740 9.09 57.37 17.17
CA SER A 740 8.31 56.44 17.99
C SER A 740 8.51 54.98 17.53
N SER A 741 8.24 54.01 18.41
CA SER A 741 8.20 52.60 18.01
C SER A 741 7.15 52.32 16.93
N ALA A 742 6.05 53.08 16.91
CA ALA A 742 5.01 52.93 15.90
C ALA A 742 5.50 53.38 14.51
N ASP A 743 6.18 54.54 14.44
CA ASP A 743 6.75 55.04 13.18
C ASP A 743 7.81 54.08 12.63
N ARG A 744 8.68 53.56 13.52
CA ARG A 744 9.73 52.61 13.14
C ARG A 744 9.19 51.26 12.70
N LEU A 745 8.11 50.78 13.31
CA LEU A 745 7.43 49.56 12.89
C LEU A 745 6.78 49.75 11.51
N ALA A 746 6.07 50.86 11.29
CA ALA A 746 5.47 51.17 10.00
C ALA A 746 6.52 51.34 8.91
N TRP A 747 7.65 52.00 9.23
CA TRP A 747 8.78 52.13 8.31
C TRP A 747 9.40 50.77 7.98
N LEU A 748 9.62 49.92 8.99
CA LEU A 748 10.15 48.57 8.79
C LEU A 748 9.26 47.75 7.85
N GLN A 749 7.95 47.73 8.10
CA GLN A 749 6.98 47.01 7.27
C GLN A 749 6.95 47.52 5.82
N ALA A 750 7.07 48.84 5.63
CA ALA A 750 7.06 49.43 4.30
C ALA A 750 8.35 49.18 3.50
N ASN A 751 9.48 48.92 4.17
CA ASN A 751 10.79 48.82 3.53
C ASN A 751 11.37 47.40 3.53
N SER A 752 10.84 46.47 4.32
CA SER A 752 11.33 45.09 4.36
C SER A 752 10.85 44.21 3.19
N ASP A 753 10.24 44.77 2.14
CA ASP A 753 9.63 44.03 1.02
C ASP A 753 8.67 42.90 1.46
N GLY A 754 8.03 43.06 2.62
CA GLY A 754 7.14 42.06 3.22
C GLY A 754 7.84 40.97 4.05
N ASP A 755 9.17 40.89 4.06
CA ASP A 755 9.92 39.86 4.79
C ASP A 755 9.63 39.87 6.30
N PHE A 756 9.56 41.04 6.92
CA PHE A 756 9.24 41.15 8.35
C PHE A 756 7.87 40.54 8.70
N ASP A 757 6.84 40.81 7.89
CA ASP A 757 5.51 40.25 8.11
C ASP A 757 5.45 38.77 7.73
N ALA A 758 6.22 38.34 6.72
CA ALA A 758 6.37 36.93 6.36
C ALA A 758 7.04 36.13 7.48
N ASP A 759 8.05 36.67 8.15
CA ASP A 759 8.73 36.05 9.30
C ASP A 759 7.77 35.84 10.48
N LEU A 760 6.96 36.85 10.78
CA LEU A 760 5.91 36.75 11.80
C LEU A 760 4.83 35.74 11.38
N ALA A 761 4.39 35.78 10.13
CA ALA A 761 3.39 34.86 9.59
C ALA A 761 3.88 33.40 9.58
N ARG A 762 5.19 33.15 9.36
CA ARG A 762 5.82 31.83 9.51
C ARG A 762 5.68 31.25 10.91
N SER A 763 5.48 32.10 11.93
CA SER A 763 5.18 31.70 13.31
C SER A 763 3.68 31.72 13.66
N GLY A 764 2.80 31.96 12.67
CA GLY A 764 1.36 32.12 12.89
C GLY A 764 1.00 33.39 13.66
N ARG A 765 1.86 34.41 13.60
CA ARG A 765 1.74 35.67 14.34
C ARG A 765 1.66 36.86 13.39
N THR A 766 1.28 37.98 13.97
CA THR A 766 1.24 39.29 13.32
C THR A 766 2.02 40.29 14.17
N ALA A 767 2.38 41.44 13.58
CA ALA A 767 3.02 42.50 14.34
C ALA A 767 2.19 42.96 15.55
N SER A 768 0.85 42.84 15.48
CA SER A 768 -0.07 43.21 16.56
C SER A 768 0.02 42.32 17.81
N ASP A 769 0.59 41.12 17.68
CA ASP A 769 0.77 40.19 18.80
C ASP A 769 1.84 40.64 19.81
N TYR A 770 2.66 41.64 19.43
CA TYR A 770 3.85 42.05 20.18
C TYR A 770 3.84 43.55 20.49
N GLN A 771 4.45 43.90 21.62
CA GLN A 771 4.86 45.28 21.92
C GLN A 771 6.30 45.48 21.45
N TRP A 772 6.52 46.43 20.55
CA TRP A 772 7.80 46.61 19.87
C TRP A 772 8.69 47.68 20.49
N SER A 773 9.98 47.38 20.52
CA SER A 773 11.07 48.29 20.84
C SER A 773 12.13 48.21 19.73
N PHE A 774 12.85 49.31 19.49
CA PHE A 774 13.78 49.41 18.37
C PHE A 774 15.12 50.00 18.83
N THR A 775 16.20 49.36 18.39
CA THR A 775 17.54 49.92 18.45
C THR A 775 18.07 50.11 17.03
N SER A 776 18.76 51.21 16.77
CA SER A 776 19.34 51.51 15.46
C SER A 776 20.81 51.87 15.59
N SER A 777 21.59 51.48 14.58
CA SER A 777 22.99 51.87 14.41
C SER A 777 23.30 52.08 12.93
N THR A 778 24.40 52.75 12.60
CA THR A 778 24.77 53.02 11.21
C THR A 778 26.23 52.68 10.98
N THR A 779 26.52 51.95 9.90
CA THR A 779 27.88 51.68 9.41
C THR A 779 28.12 52.43 8.10
N THR A 780 29.39 52.70 7.76
CA THR A 780 29.78 53.34 6.49
C THR A 780 30.53 52.32 5.64
N GLU A 781 30.07 52.14 4.40
CA GLU A 781 30.65 51.19 3.47
C GLU A 781 31.84 51.80 2.70
N SER A 782 32.66 50.92 2.11
CA SER A 782 33.89 51.30 1.40
C SER A 782 33.65 52.22 0.18
N ASN A 783 32.43 52.20 -0.38
CA ASN A 783 31.99 53.05 -1.49
C ASN A 783 31.38 54.40 -1.03
N GLY A 784 31.40 54.70 0.26
CA GLY A 784 30.84 55.93 0.84
C GLY A 784 29.34 55.86 1.18
N GLN A 785 28.63 54.78 0.84
CA GLN A 785 27.25 54.57 1.28
C GLN A 785 27.17 54.33 2.79
N LYS A 786 25.99 54.58 3.38
CA LYS A 786 25.71 54.26 4.79
C LYS A 786 24.68 53.15 4.87
N THR A 787 24.87 52.25 5.82
CA THR A 787 23.95 51.15 6.09
C THR A 787 23.36 51.32 7.48
N LEU A 788 22.04 51.54 7.55
CA LEU A 788 21.27 51.57 8.78
C LEU A 788 20.96 50.13 9.21
N HIS A 789 21.40 49.74 10.40
CA HIS A 789 21.00 48.49 11.04
C HIS A 789 19.91 48.80 12.08
N LEU A 790 18.71 48.26 11.87
CA LEU A 790 17.56 48.39 12.74
C LEU A 790 17.25 47.03 13.38
N ILE A 791 17.28 46.95 14.71
CA ILE A 791 16.88 45.76 15.46
C ILE A 791 15.52 46.03 16.10
N ALA A 792 14.49 45.35 15.61
CA ALA A 792 13.16 45.31 16.20
C ALA A 792 13.10 44.19 17.26
N SER A 793 12.61 44.50 18.46
CA SER A 793 12.43 43.56 19.56
C SER A 793 11.00 43.62 20.06
N GLY A 794 10.22 42.57 19.82
CA GLY A 794 8.84 42.40 20.22
C GLY A 794 8.72 41.59 21.51
N ILE A 795 7.85 42.02 22.43
CA ILE A 795 7.53 41.30 23.68
C ILE A 795 6.05 40.92 23.70
N ARG A 796 5.78 39.67 24.08
CA ARG A 796 4.44 39.12 24.32
C ARG A 796 4.45 38.37 25.66
N THR A 797 3.34 38.44 26.39
CA THR A 797 3.14 37.65 27.62
C THR A 797 2.00 36.66 27.42
N ILE A 798 2.16 35.45 27.96
CA ILE A 798 1.19 34.37 27.90
C ILE A 798 0.69 34.07 29.31
N LEU A 799 -0.63 33.90 29.45
CA LEU A 799 -1.26 33.36 30.65
C LEU A 799 -1.74 31.94 30.37
N ARG A 800 -1.32 31.00 31.23
CA ARG A 800 -1.72 29.58 31.13
C ARG A 800 -2.65 29.19 32.27
N LEU A 801 -3.72 28.50 31.90
CA LEU A 801 -4.53 27.67 32.78
C LEU A 801 -4.12 26.22 32.56
N GLN A 802 -3.87 25.48 33.63
CA GLN A 802 -3.39 24.10 33.51
C GLN A 802 -4.08 23.15 34.49
N ARG A 803 -4.23 21.90 34.04
CA ARG A 803 -4.85 20.80 34.79
C ARG A 803 -3.95 19.59 34.76
N ASN A 804 -3.48 19.15 35.92
CA ASN A 804 -2.70 17.92 36.04
C ASN A 804 -3.59 16.72 35.70
N VAL A 805 -3.16 15.92 34.72
CA VAL A 805 -3.88 14.72 34.31
C VAL A 805 -3.37 13.48 35.07
N ARG A 806 -2.75 13.67 36.24
CA ARG A 806 -2.39 12.56 37.16
C ARG A 806 -3.61 11.78 37.64
N GLY A 807 -4.78 12.41 37.61
CA GLY A 807 -6.03 11.76 37.93
C GLY A 807 -6.60 11.00 36.72
N ARG A 808 -6.27 9.70 36.59
CA ARG A 808 -7.38 8.77 36.35
C ARG A 808 -8.30 8.97 37.55
N LEU A 809 -9.59 9.25 37.31
CA LEU A 809 -10.62 9.26 38.35
C LEU A 809 -10.53 7.93 39.09
N ILE A 810 -9.81 7.86 40.21
CA ILE A 810 -9.95 6.77 41.17
C ILE A 810 -11.37 6.96 41.69
N PRO A 811 -12.30 6.03 41.45
CA PRO A 811 -13.66 6.22 41.91
C PRO A 811 -13.62 6.26 43.43
N GLN A 812 -13.81 7.45 43.97
CA GLN A 812 -13.91 7.71 45.39
C GLN A 812 -15.36 8.00 45.68
N PHE A 813 -15.94 7.23 46.58
CA PHE A 813 -17.30 7.40 47.02
C PHE A 813 -17.37 7.13 48.52
N ASN A 814 -18.39 7.71 49.15
CA ASN A 814 -18.64 7.53 50.56
C ASN A 814 -19.69 6.44 50.76
N ILE A 815 -19.49 5.63 51.80
CA ILE A 815 -20.46 4.62 52.21
C ILE A 815 -20.95 4.91 53.63
N ASP A 816 -22.12 4.39 53.95
CA ASP A 816 -22.77 4.63 55.24
C ASP A 816 -21.95 4.07 56.40
N THR A 817 -21.74 4.90 57.44
CA THR A 817 -21.01 4.54 58.66
C THR A 817 -21.59 3.32 59.41
N THR A 818 -22.87 2.99 59.22
CA THR A 818 -23.49 1.77 59.77
C THR A 818 -22.84 0.48 59.24
N LEU A 819 -22.14 0.53 58.11
CA LEU A 819 -21.38 -0.60 57.57
C LEU A 819 -20.05 -0.83 58.30
N GLN A 820 -19.62 0.05 59.20
CA GLN A 820 -18.38 -0.09 59.96
C GLN A 820 -18.32 -1.40 60.76
N ALA A 821 -19.42 -1.79 61.41
CA ALA A 821 -19.49 -3.05 62.15
C ALA A 821 -19.34 -4.26 61.23
N THR A 822 -19.87 -4.17 60.00
CA THR A 822 -19.75 -5.20 58.96
C THR A 822 -18.30 -5.35 58.49
N LEU A 823 -17.61 -4.21 58.24
CA LEU A 823 -16.21 -4.19 57.85
C LEU A 823 -15.30 -4.75 58.96
N THR A 824 -15.55 -4.40 60.23
CA THR A 824 -14.80 -4.92 61.38
C THR A 824 -15.06 -6.41 61.63
N ALA A 825 -16.27 -6.90 61.37
CA ALA A 825 -16.58 -8.33 61.43
C ALA A 825 -16.03 -9.13 60.24
N ARG A 826 -15.44 -8.46 59.23
CA ARG A 826 -14.91 -9.03 57.97
C ARG A 826 -15.96 -9.78 57.15
N THR A 827 -17.21 -9.34 57.23
CA THR A 827 -18.32 -9.99 56.54
C THR A 827 -18.67 -9.20 55.28
N VAL A 828 -18.65 -9.83 54.10
CA VAL A 828 -19.21 -9.22 52.88
C VAL A 828 -20.74 -9.40 52.90
N SER A 829 -21.43 -8.48 53.57
CA SER A 829 -22.90 -8.50 53.68
C SER A 829 -23.57 -8.08 52.37
N GLN A 830 -24.84 -8.43 52.21
CA GLN A 830 -25.64 -8.00 51.04
C GLN A 830 -25.71 -6.47 50.96
N ALA A 831 -25.88 -5.77 52.09
CA ALA A 831 -25.92 -4.31 52.14
C ALA A 831 -24.61 -3.65 51.66
N LEU A 832 -23.46 -4.26 51.96
CA LEU A 832 -22.17 -3.79 51.47
C LEU A 832 -22.05 -3.97 49.95
N ARG A 833 -22.47 -5.13 49.42
CA ARG A 833 -22.50 -5.39 47.96
C ARG A 833 -23.44 -4.46 47.22
N ASP A 834 -24.64 -4.23 47.75
CA ASP A 834 -25.64 -3.34 47.15
C ASP A 834 -25.13 -1.89 47.10
N THR A 835 -24.45 -1.43 48.17
CA THR A 835 -23.85 -0.09 48.23
C THR A 835 -22.74 0.08 47.18
N PHE A 836 -21.88 -0.93 47.02
CA PHE A 836 -20.81 -0.96 46.03
C PHE A 836 -21.37 -1.04 44.60
N ALA A 837 -22.40 -1.85 44.36
CA ALA A 837 -23.10 -1.93 43.09
C ALA A 837 -23.80 -0.61 42.70
N ALA A 838 -24.44 0.07 43.67
CA ALA A 838 -25.08 1.37 43.45
C ALA A 838 -24.09 2.49 43.05
N ASN A 839 -22.79 2.31 43.34
CA ASN A 839 -21.70 3.19 42.92
C ASN A 839 -20.96 2.66 41.68
N ASN A 840 -21.59 1.80 40.88
CA ASN A 840 -21.02 1.15 39.69
C ASN A 840 -19.75 0.33 39.96
N MET A 841 -19.59 -0.17 41.19
CA MET A 841 -18.42 -0.92 41.65
C MET A 841 -18.86 -2.22 42.34
N PRO A 842 -19.53 -3.16 41.66
CA PRO A 842 -20.06 -4.35 42.32
C PRO A 842 -18.95 -5.18 42.98
N LEU A 843 -19.26 -5.73 44.16
CA LEU A 843 -18.43 -6.73 44.84
C LEU A 843 -19.02 -8.12 44.61
N SER A 844 -18.16 -9.09 44.32
CA SER A 844 -18.50 -10.49 44.20
C SER A 844 -18.75 -11.12 45.58
N GLU A 845 -19.40 -12.28 45.58
CA GLU A 845 -19.56 -13.07 46.81
C GLU A 845 -18.23 -13.60 47.37
N ARG A 846 -17.16 -13.56 46.57
CA ARG A 846 -15.82 -14.03 46.95
C ARG A 846 -14.90 -12.90 47.39
N ALA A 847 -15.40 -11.67 47.53
CA ALA A 847 -14.62 -10.59 48.08
C ALA A 847 -14.23 -10.89 49.55
N GLU A 848 -13.02 -10.50 49.93
CA GLU A 848 -12.47 -10.73 51.27
C GLU A 848 -12.11 -9.39 51.92
N ILE A 849 -12.43 -9.24 53.22
CA ILE A 849 -12.16 -8.02 53.97
C ILE A 849 -11.01 -8.25 54.96
N SER A 850 -9.97 -7.43 54.82
CA SER A 850 -8.84 -7.35 55.74
C SER A 850 -8.91 -6.06 56.56
N ILE A 851 -8.50 -6.15 57.84
CA ILE A 851 -8.41 -4.98 58.72
C ILE A 851 -6.97 -4.49 58.68
N LEU A 852 -6.77 -3.27 58.19
CA LEU A 852 -5.45 -2.62 58.14
C LEU A 852 -5.19 -1.79 59.40
N ASP A 853 -6.23 -1.16 59.95
CA ASP A 853 -6.20 -0.46 61.24
C ASP A 853 -7.58 -0.61 61.92
N ILE A 854 -7.59 -1.05 63.17
CA ILE A 854 -8.81 -1.42 63.89
C ILE A 854 -9.73 -0.20 63.98
N ASN A 855 -10.95 -0.34 63.45
CA ASN A 855 -11.99 0.68 63.42
C ASN A 855 -11.66 1.95 62.62
N ARG A 856 -10.56 1.97 61.86
CA ARG A 856 -10.13 3.15 61.08
C ARG A 856 -9.86 2.84 59.61
N ARG A 857 -9.36 1.64 59.30
CA ARG A 857 -8.96 1.30 57.94
C ARG A 857 -9.18 -0.17 57.61
N TRP A 858 -9.82 -0.40 56.48
CA TRP A 858 -10.09 -1.74 55.96
C TRP A 858 -9.66 -1.83 54.50
N MET A 859 -9.40 -3.05 54.06
CA MET A 859 -9.09 -3.39 52.68
C MET A 859 -10.08 -4.46 52.22
N ILE A 860 -10.67 -4.28 51.05
CA ILE A 860 -11.50 -5.29 50.40
C ILE A 860 -10.76 -5.77 49.16
N GLN A 861 -10.49 -7.07 49.07
CA GLN A 861 -9.90 -7.68 47.88
C GLN A 861 -10.95 -8.54 47.21
N ASP A 862 -11.25 -8.25 45.95
CA ASP A 862 -12.18 -9.02 45.15
C ASP A 862 -11.42 -9.81 44.08
N PRO A 863 -11.24 -11.13 44.26
CA PRO A 863 -10.48 -11.94 43.32
C PRO A 863 -11.24 -12.20 42.00
N ILE A 864 -12.55 -11.99 41.96
CA ILE A 864 -13.35 -12.21 40.74
C ILE A 864 -13.28 -10.99 39.83
N TYR A 865 -13.39 -9.79 40.40
CA TYR A 865 -13.26 -8.55 39.64
C TYR A 865 -11.83 -8.03 39.56
N ILE A 866 -10.88 -8.68 40.26
CA ILE A 866 -9.45 -8.32 40.33
C ILE A 866 -9.31 -6.85 40.74
N ARG A 867 -9.87 -6.53 41.91
CA ARG A 867 -9.90 -5.17 42.46
C ARG A 867 -9.57 -5.19 43.93
N THR A 868 -8.79 -4.22 44.37
CA THR A 868 -8.55 -3.96 45.79
C THR A 868 -9.11 -2.61 46.14
N PHE A 869 -9.81 -2.48 47.26
CA PHE A 869 -10.36 -1.22 47.76
C PHE A 869 -9.84 -0.92 49.16
N ILE A 870 -9.39 0.30 49.41
CA ILE A 870 -9.12 0.83 50.74
C ILE A 870 -10.29 1.66 51.22
N ILE A 871 -10.78 1.35 52.41
CA ILE A 871 -11.82 2.10 53.10
C ILE A 871 -11.19 2.78 54.30
N ASN A 872 -11.28 4.11 54.37
CA ASN A 872 -10.79 4.92 55.48
C ASN A 872 -11.96 5.58 56.21
N PHE A 873 -11.94 5.56 57.54
CA PHE A 873 -12.84 6.36 58.35
C PHE A 873 -12.22 7.75 58.59
N ILE A 874 -12.67 8.76 57.85
CA ILE A 874 -12.14 10.13 57.87
C ILE A 874 -13.31 11.10 57.96
N ASN A 875 -13.21 12.14 58.80
CA ASN A 875 -14.25 13.16 58.99
C ASN A 875 -15.65 12.61 59.27
N ASN A 876 -15.73 11.55 60.10
CA ASN A 876 -16.97 10.87 60.48
C ASN A 876 -17.73 10.21 59.30
N GLN A 877 -17.00 9.87 58.23
CA GLN A 877 -17.52 9.16 57.06
C GLN A 877 -16.58 8.00 56.68
N LEU A 878 -17.14 6.95 56.08
CA LEU A 878 -16.34 5.89 55.46
C LEU A 878 -16.11 6.27 53.98
N SER A 879 -14.86 6.58 53.64
CA SER A 879 -14.44 6.91 52.29
C SER A 879 -13.80 5.69 51.65
N VAL A 880 -14.36 5.24 50.52
CA VAL A 880 -13.85 4.12 49.73
C VAL A 880 -12.96 4.67 48.62
N SER A 881 -11.82 4.03 48.42
CA SER A 881 -10.88 4.29 47.34
C SER A 881 -10.46 2.97 46.72
N LEU A 882 -10.43 2.88 45.39
CA LEU A 882 -9.85 1.72 44.70
C LEU A 882 -8.32 1.80 44.79
N GLU A 883 -7.68 0.74 45.28
CA GLU A 883 -6.23 0.55 45.32
C GLU A 883 -5.76 -0.05 43.99
N GLN A 884 -4.60 0.43 43.52
CA GLN A 884 -4.07 0.12 42.20
C GLN A 884 -3.35 -1.24 42.22
N ASP A 885 -3.84 -2.22 41.47
CA ASP A 885 -2.99 -3.35 41.05
C ASP A 885 -2.10 -2.88 39.88
N PHE A 886 -0.81 -3.18 39.99
CA PHE A 886 0.18 -3.05 38.92
C PHE A 886 -0.09 -4.11 37.84
N LEU A 887 -1.04 -3.88 36.93
CA LEU A 887 -1.04 -4.50 35.60
C LEU A 887 -1.51 -3.52 34.51
N PRO A 888 -0.96 -3.65 33.29
CA PRO A 888 -1.16 -2.70 32.20
C PRO A 888 -2.46 -2.97 31.42
N THR A 889 -2.96 -1.90 30.81
CA THR A 889 -3.95 -1.86 29.71
C THR A 889 -5.41 -2.24 30.02
N GLU A 890 -6.19 -1.24 30.44
CA GLU A 890 -7.45 -0.94 29.72
C GLU A 890 -7.33 0.48 29.13
N PRO A 891 -7.83 0.73 27.90
CA PRO A 891 -7.75 2.04 27.28
C PRO A 891 -8.71 3.01 27.97
N VAL A 892 -8.21 4.20 28.29
CA VAL A 892 -9.06 5.33 28.68
C VAL A 892 -9.89 5.72 27.45
N VAL A 893 -11.22 5.58 27.52
CA VAL A 893 -12.09 6.33 26.61
C VAL A 893 -12.00 7.79 27.03
N ARG A 894 -11.30 8.61 26.24
CA ARG A 894 -11.31 10.07 26.35
C ARG A 894 -12.05 10.66 25.15
N ILE A 895 -12.76 11.75 25.42
CA ILE A 895 -13.79 12.34 24.57
C ILE A 895 -13.13 13.35 23.59
N HIS A 896 -13.39 13.21 22.28
CA HIS A 896 -13.13 14.10 21.09
C HIS A 896 -11.85 13.91 20.24
N PRO A 897 -11.84 14.38 18.97
CA PRO A 897 -12.21 13.70 17.73
C PRO A 897 -10.98 13.19 16.92
N PRO A 898 -11.16 12.31 15.91
CA PRO A 898 -10.06 11.80 15.11
C PRO A 898 -9.50 12.86 14.15
N ALA A 899 -8.17 12.88 13.98
CA ALA A 899 -7.53 13.52 12.84
C ALA A 899 -8.03 12.84 11.56
N THR A 900 -8.59 13.61 10.64
CA THR A 900 -9.13 13.11 9.37
C THR A 900 -7.99 12.66 8.46
N ASP A 901 -7.86 11.35 8.31
CA ASP A 901 -6.93 10.68 7.40
C ASP A 901 -7.62 10.48 6.04
N LEU A 902 -7.26 11.30 5.05
CA LEU A 902 -7.67 11.15 3.65
C LEU A 902 -6.50 11.57 2.75
N ARG A 903 -5.44 10.76 2.75
CA ARG A 903 -4.49 10.51 1.64
C ARG A 903 -3.27 9.78 2.21
N HIS A 904 -3.24 8.46 2.13
CA HIS A 904 -1.96 7.74 2.24
C HIS A 904 -1.93 6.49 1.36
N PHE A 905 -0.79 6.35 0.68
CA PHE A 905 -0.32 5.18 -0.05
C PHE A 905 0.30 4.15 0.92
N GLY A 906 0.46 2.91 0.47
CA GLY A 906 0.54 1.67 1.28
C GLY A 906 1.76 1.43 2.20
N GLU A 907 1.62 0.36 2.99
CA GLU A 907 2.27 -0.01 4.26
C GLU A 907 3.72 -0.56 4.19
N GLU A 908 4.57 -0.13 5.13
CA GLU A 908 5.30 -0.95 6.15
C GLU A 908 6.52 -0.18 6.71
N VAL A 909 6.27 0.91 7.43
CA VAL A 909 7.09 1.26 8.61
C VAL A 909 6.21 0.90 9.79
N PRO A 910 6.68 0.14 10.80
CA PRO A 910 5.90 -0.07 12.01
C PRO A 910 5.79 1.27 12.74
N ALA A 911 4.77 2.05 12.38
CA ALA A 911 4.23 3.07 13.24
C ALA A 911 3.67 2.31 14.45
N ARG A 912 4.49 2.18 15.51
CA ARG A 912 3.90 2.04 16.84
C ARG A 912 2.96 3.24 16.99
N PRO A 913 1.66 3.03 17.23
CA PRO A 913 0.80 4.13 17.62
C PRO A 913 1.45 4.79 18.84
N ALA A 914 1.73 6.09 18.75
CA ALA A 914 2.15 6.80 19.94
C ALA A 914 0.99 6.79 20.93
N ASP A 915 1.22 6.31 22.16
CA ASP A 915 0.23 6.29 23.23
C ASP A 915 -0.21 7.72 23.67
N HIS A 916 0.38 8.76 23.07
CA HIS A 916 0.12 10.19 23.32
C HIS A 916 0.15 10.97 21.99
N PRO A 917 -0.73 11.97 21.77
CA PRO A 917 -0.66 12.79 20.57
C PRO A 917 0.65 13.61 20.61
N LEU A 918 1.55 13.33 19.66
CA LEU A 918 2.85 14.01 19.52
C LEU A 918 2.77 15.00 18.36
N GLY A 919 3.45 16.13 18.50
CA GLY A 919 3.81 16.94 17.36
C GLY A 919 5.01 16.29 16.69
N GLU A 920 4.94 16.08 15.38
CA GLU A 920 6.01 15.52 14.57
C GLU A 920 6.32 16.48 13.42
N ASN A 921 7.60 16.65 13.09
CA ASN A 921 8.08 17.49 11.99
C ASN A 921 7.84 16.89 10.59
N VAL A 922 7.22 15.71 10.53
CA VAL A 922 6.76 15.06 9.31
C VAL A 922 5.30 15.49 9.14
N GLN A 923 5.02 16.30 8.10
CA GLN A 923 3.62 16.58 7.76
C GLN A 923 2.93 15.27 7.34
N PRO A 924 1.66 15.07 7.73
CA PRO A 924 0.89 13.88 7.36
C PRO A 924 0.74 13.70 5.84
#